data_AF-A0A1R2CB19-F1
#
_entry.id   AF-A0A1R2CB19-F1
#
_cell.length_a   1.000
_cell.length_b   1.000
_cell.length_c   1.000
_cell.angle_alpha   90.00
_cell.angle_beta   90.00
_cell.angle_gamma   90.00
#
_symmetry.space_group_name_H-M   'P 1'
#
loop_
_entity.id
_entity.type
_entity.pdbx_description
1 polymer ?
#
loop_
_entity_poly.entity_id
_entity_poly.type
_entity_poly.pdbx_seq_one_letter_code
_entity_poly.pdbx_strand_id
1 'polypeptide(L)'
;MIKQSSRGRPDMYLLQKYTGKLGQNTTVNQGSPKGARQSRFKLQFKTQKVVLASFDLKTDRSPMFSLKESITVRKMPLLTQRMSNLQPLRSTKARLEGFQFPTERKTFTRKSLKTSSVISERKSYIMKNSSSNNSSPKPSMKKTFTTSFKINFPQMPRQSKTQEKVSIKEALRNLDWANRAKPELEKIWRNMINKSNGIERPLKTGAQYKFYIGKGNNSRLIRKLLTSRSWWTETDNMNEANFVWTQWKNKELLGRLDYGDDIKIEKALTELGHLLCPIDIKVDTGPARGVSLDELGFQTIRNSGSYIQLEIKQLVSPFIQMFNKLECNQHLTNKKGLYLSMLSYYKAMKENPFDYIPMTFHIQHGEKDLEFIKFATMFAEIEKTKQPENIHNLWIIKPGENSNRGQGISVCNNLLQIKSLVSTSAYGDKTFIIQKYIEKPFLIHKRKFDFRCYSLITSINGVIQGYFYSDGYIRTASCEFSAKDTSNNFMHLTNDAIQKHCEDYGKFEDGNKLSYKDFQRYLDFHCSERKINFIKDVLPQIKKLTKDTMKSVYFKIDPNRKLHCMEVFGYDFMLDKNAKVWLIEVNTNPCLELSSNYLSILIPAMIENAFKITLDPLFPPPFGKVSDMLIENKFELIFHQATDAEEMINELGDRVNMLQEENQISEEEEELFSDEDFDMGLNK
;
A
#
# COMPACT_ATOMS: atom_id res chain seq x y z
N MET A 1 -36.89 39.36 -50.88
CA MET A 1 -35.41 39.39 -51.08
C MET A 1 -34.89 38.05 -50.55
N ILE A 2 -34.39 37.13 -51.39
CA ILE A 2 -33.06 37.08 -52.05
C ILE A 2 -31.96 36.66 -51.04
N LYS A 3 -31.19 35.56 -51.20
CA LYS A 3 -31.28 34.38 -52.11
C LYS A 3 -30.35 33.22 -51.63
N GLN A 4 -30.70 31.98 -51.97
CA GLN A 4 -29.89 30.82 -52.46
C GLN A 4 -28.37 30.69 -52.13
N SER A 5 -27.76 29.50 -51.97
CA SER A 5 -28.15 28.06 -51.83
C SER A 5 -26.90 27.28 -51.33
N SER A 6 -26.65 25.95 -51.36
CA SER A 6 -27.11 24.74 -52.10
C SER A 6 -26.93 23.45 -51.23
N ARG A 7 -26.69 22.26 -51.81
CA ARG A 7 -26.34 20.97 -51.14
C ARG A 7 -25.42 20.10 -52.02
N GLY A 8 -24.71 19.11 -51.46
CA GLY A 8 -24.09 18.01 -52.22
C GLY A 8 -23.36 16.96 -51.36
N ARG A 9 -23.56 15.66 -51.65
CA ARG A 9 -22.68 14.53 -51.24
C ARG A 9 -21.73 14.17 -52.40
N PRO A 10 -20.72 13.32 -52.15
CA PRO A 10 -20.56 12.14 -53.01
C PRO A 10 -20.31 10.83 -52.23
N ASP A 11 -20.30 9.71 -52.95
CA ASP A 11 -20.29 8.33 -52.44
C ASP A 11 -18.91 7.63 -52.49
N MET A 12 -18.84 6.36 -52.07
CA MET A 12 -17.66 5.48 -52.22
C MET A 12 -17.23 5.32 -53.68
N TYR A 13 -15.93 5.15 -53.94
CA TYR A 13 -15.44 4.29 -55.04
C TYR A 13 -14.06 3.66 -54.73
N LEU A 14 -13.70 2.65 -55.53
CA LEU A 14 -12.53 1.78 -55.42
C LEU A 14 -11.18 2.54 -55.47
N LEU A 15 -10.17 2.01 -54.77
CA LEU A 15 -8.77 2.19 -55.18
C LEU A 15 -8.34 1.06 -56.12
N GLN A 16 -7.86 1.41 -57.31
CA GLN A 16 -7.16 0.49 -58.21
C GLN A 16 -5.65 0.50 -57.97
N LYS A 17 -4.97 -0.51 -58.53
CA LYS A 17 -3.51 -0.71 -58.45
C LYS A 17 -2.75 0.43 -59.14
N TYR A 18 -1.56 0.74 -58.60
CA TYR A 18 -0.44 1.26 -59.40
C TYR A 18 0.68 0.22 -59.44
N THR A 19 1.24 -0.04 -60.61
CA THR A 19 2.38 -0.97 -60.83
C THR A 19 3.33 -0.39 -61.86
N GLY A 20 4.60 -0.19 -61.49
CA GLY A 20 5.64 0.43 -62.33
C GLY A 20 6.76 -0.54 -62.71
N LYS A 21 6.67 -1.08 -63.93
CA LYS A 21 7.70 -1.76 -64.76
C LYS A 21 9.11 -2.02 -64.18
N LEU A 22 9.58 -3.27 -64.30
CA LEU A 22 10.89 -3.62 -64.90
C LEU A 22 11.00 -5.14 -65.19
N GLY A 23 11.86 -5.53 -66.14
CA GLY A 23 12.39 -6.90 -66.30
C GLY A 23 11.49 -7.91 -67.05
N GLN A 24 11.95 -8.42 -68.20
CA GLN A 24 11.27 -9.44 -69.02
C GLN A 24 11.72 -10.89 -68.72
N ASN A 25 10.92 -11.85 -69.21
CA ASN A 25 11.29 -13.14 -69.82
C ASN A 25 11.16 -14.48 -69.05
N THR A 26 11.05 -15.53 -69.87
CA THR A 26 11.06 -16.99 -69.63
C THR A 26 9.83 -17.68 -69.00
N THR A 27 8.92 -18.10 -69.89
CA THR A 27 8.36 -19.47 -70.02
C THR A 27 7.58 -20.11 -68.85
N VAL A 28 6.25 -19.96 -68.92
CA VAL A 28 5.29 -21.07 -69.16
C VAL A 28 5.69 -22.48 -68.69
N ASN A 29 4.95 -23.03 -67.72
CA ASN A 29 4.13 -24.22 -68.01
C ASN A 29 2.90 -24.36 -67.10
N GLN A 30 1.90 -25.12 -67.55
CA GLN A 30 0.63 -25.35 -66.85
C GLN A 30 0.65 -26.68 -66.07
N GLY A 31 -0.12 -26.79 -64.98
CA GLY A 31 -0.28 -28.08 -64.29
C GLY A 31 -1.01 -28.03 -62.94
N SER A 32 -2.30 -28.32 -62.94
CA SER A 32 -3.01 -28.87 -61.77
C SER A 32 -3.89 -30.03 -62.28
N PRO A 33 -4.09 -31.11 -61.50
CA PRO A 33 -5.17 -31.05 -60.51
C PRO A 33 -4.97 -31.85 -59.21
N LYS A 34 -5.82 -31.51 -58.22
CA LYS A 34 -6.41 -32.32 -57.14
C LYS A 34 -5.90 -33.76 -56.91
N GLY A 35 -5.45 -34.05 -55.69
CA GLY A 35 -5.36 -35.41 -55.13
C GLY A 35 -5.02 -35.39 -53.64
N ALA A 36 -5.74 -36.16 -52.81
CA ALA A 36 -5.54 -36.18 -51.36
C ALA A 36 -5.33 -37.60 -50.82
N ARG A 37 -4.35 -37.79 -49.93
CA ARG A 37 -4.34 -38.87 -48.92
C ARG A 37 -3.29 -38.65 -47.83
N GLN A 38 -3.47 -39.35 -46.71
CA GLN A 38 -2.65 -39.28 -45.50
C GLN A 38 -1.44 -40.22 -45.57
N SER A 39 -0.32 -39.87 -44.92
CA SER A 39 0.54 -40.85 -44.25
C SER A 39 1.33 -40.19 -43.12
N ARG A 40 1.55 -40.94 -42.02
CA ARG A 40 2.44 -40.55 -40.91
C ARG A 40 3.81 -41.20 -41.14
N PHE A 41 4.89 -40.46 -40.91
CA PHE A 41 6.20 -41.07 -40.67
C PHE A 41 6.56 -41.00 -39.17
N LYS A 42 7.04 -42.13 -38.63
CA LYS A 42 7.77 -42.20 -37.37
C LYS A 42 9.20 -42.59 -37.71
N LEU A 43 10.19 -41.90 -37.14
CA LEU A 43 11.55 -42.45 -37.03
C LEU A 43 11.71 -43.15 -35.68
N GLN A 44 12.40 -44.29 -35.71
CA GLN A 44 13.05 -44.89 -34.55
C GLN A 44 14.55 -44.92 -34.83
N PHE A 45 15.38 -44.67 -33.82
CA PHE A 45 16.73 -45.22 -33.77
C PHE A 45 17.05 -45.77 -32.38
N LYS A 46 18.02 -46.69 -32.34
CA LYS A 46 18.18 -47.68 -31.26
C LYS A 46 19.06 -47.17 -30.12
N THR A 47 18.79 -47.66 -28.92
CA THR A 47 19.71 -47.61 -27.78
C THR A 47 20.77 -48.71 -27.86
N GLN A 48 21.93 -48.46 -27.25
CA GLN A 48 22.90 -49.49 -26.88
C GLN A 48 23.06 -49.51 -25.35
N LYS A 49 23.45 -50.68 -24.81
CA LYS A 49 23.82 -50.87 -23.40
C LYS A 49 25.29 -51.26 -23.31
N VAL A 50 25.95 -50.81 -22.25
CA VAL A 50 27.14 -51.45 -21.64
C VAL A 50 26.81 -51.66 -20.16
N VAL A 51 27.47 -52.62 -19.50
CA VAL A 51 27.04 -53.22 -18.22
C VAL A 51 28.23 -53.36 -17.27
N LEU A 52 27.93 -53.59 -15.97
CA LEU A 52 28.83 -53.85 -14.83
C LEU A 52 29.42 -52.58 -14.18
N ALA A 53 29.66 -52.54 -12.86
CA ALA A 53 29.49 -53.57 -11.82
C ALA A 53 28.75 -53.02 -10.57
N SER A 54 28.30 -53.92 -9.70
CA SER A 54 27.57 -53.62 -8.46
C SER A 54 28.40 -53.94 -7.21
N PHE A 55 28.39 -53.06 -6.20
CA PHE A 55 28.60 -53.43 -4.80
C PHE A 55 27.73 -52.56 -3.88
N ASP A 56 27.25 -53.19 -2.81
CA ASP A 56 26.35 -52.66 -1.78
C ASP A 56 27.16 -51.90 -0.68
N LEU A 57 26.62 -51.14 0.30
CA LEU A 57 25.36 -51.29 1.05
C LEU A 57 24.99 -49.98 1.80
N LYS A 58 23.71 -49.84 2.18
CA LYS A 58 23.12 -48.91 3.19
C LYS A 58 23.11 -47.39 2.91
N THR A 59 21.93 -46.89 2.53
CA THR A 59 21.37 -45.62 3.05
C THR A 59 19.90 -45.84 3.41
N ASP A 60 19.46 -45.36 4.57
CA ASP A 60 18.06 -45.52 5.00
C ASP A 60 17.11 -44.67 4.16
N ARG A 61 16.00 -45.29 3.72
CA ARG A 61 14.92 -44.62 2.98
C ARG A 61 13.65 -44.59 3.82
N SER A 62 13.28 -43.42 4.32
CA SER A 62 11.94 -43.18 4.86
C SER A 62 10.91 -43.13 3.70
N PRO A 63 9.84 -43.95 3.74
CA PRO A 63 8.89 -44.02 2.63
C PRO A 63 7.87 -42.86 2.66
N MET A 64 8.06 -41.91 1.76
CA MET A 64 7.07 -40.87 1.42
C MET A 64 5.86 -41.50 0.68
N PHE A 65 4.96 -42.16 1.41
CA PHE A 65 3.76 -42.79 0.84
C PHE A 65 2.50 -42.70 1.72
N SER A 66 2.36 -41.60 2.48
CA SER A 66 1.09 -41.22 3.13
C SER A 66 1.01 -39.71 3.30
N LEU A 67 0.38 -39.02 2.33
CA LEU A 67 -0.20 -37.66 2.44
C LEU A 67 -0.86 -37.17 1.12
N LYS A 68 -1.47 -38.08 0.35
CA LYS A 68 -2.20 -37.74 -0.90
C LYS A 68 -3.74 -37.79 -0.77
N GLU A 69 -4.25 -38.08 0.42
CA GLU A 69 -5.68 -38.23 0.72
C GLU A 69 -6.13 -37.33 1.88
N SER A 70 -5.90 -36.02 1.74
CA SER A 70 -6.63 -34.99 2.48
C SER A 70 -6.75 -33.75 1.60
N ILE A 71 -7.89 -33.06 1.65
CA ILE A 71 -8.26 -31.98 0.70
C ILE A 71 -8.52 -32.51 -0.72
N THR A 72 -9.59 -33.28 -0.89
CA THR A 72 -10.29 -33.41 -2.18
C THR A 72 -11.71 -32.92 -2.03
N VAL A 73 -11.96 -31.65 -2.36
CA VAL A 73 -13.32 -31.09 -2.38
C VAL A 73 -14.08 -31.74 -3.52
N ARG A 74 -15.12 -32.53 -3.21
CA ARG A 74 -15.96 -33.17 -4.22
C ARG A 74 -16.70 -32.11 -5.04
N LYS A 75 -16.42 -32.02 -6.34
CA LYS A 75 -17.30 -31.33 -7.29
C LYS A 75 -18.66 -32.03 -7.29
N MET A 76 -19.73 -31.33 -6.90
CA MET A 76 -21.08 -31.77 -7.24
C MET A 76 -21.32 -31.55 -8.74
N PRO A 77 -21.90 -32.53 -9.48
CA PRO A 77 -22.34 -32.31 -10.85
C PRO A 77 -23.58 -31.41 -10.86
N LEU A 78 -23.53 -30.30 -11.59
CA LEU A 78 -24.73 -29.53 -11.92
C LEU A 78 -25.50 -30.24 -13.03
N LEU A 79 -26.64 -30.83 -12.70
CA LEU A 79 -27.57 -31.39 -13.66
C LEU A 79 -28.30 -30.28 -14.42
N THR A 80 -28.03 -30.16 -15.71
CA THR A 80 -28.66 -29.20 -16.62
C THR A 80 -30.05 -29.65 -17.06
N GLN A 81 -31.07 -29.42 -16.22
CA GLN A 81 -32.45 -29.45 -16.67
C GLN A 81 -32.83 -28.12 -17.33
N ARG A 82 -33.24 -28.18 -18.61
CA ARG A 82 -34.01 -27.11 -19.24
C ARG A 82 -35.41 -27.07 -18.62
N MET A 83 -35.85 -25.91 -18.16
CA MET A 83 -37.27 -25.62 -17.98
C MET A 83 -37.64 -24.32 -18.69
N SER A 84 -38.83 -24.32 -19.29
CA SER A 84 -39.36 -23.25 -20.14
C SER A 84 -40.41 -22.41 -19.43
N ASN A 85 -40.42 -21.11 -19.71
CA ASN A 85 -41.53 -20.16 -19.63
C ASN A 85 -42.75 -20.54 -18.76
N LEU A 86 -42.80 -20.03 -17.52
CA LEU A 86 -44.06 -19.75 -16.81
C LEU A 86 -43.98 -18.37 -16.13
N GLN A 87 -45.12 -17.70 -15.99
CA GLN A 87 -45.21 -16.30 -15.53
C GLN A 87 -45.28 -16.14 -13.99
N PRO A 88 -44.89 -14.97 -13.45
CA PRO A 88 -44.94 -14.72 -12.01
C PRO A 88 -46.38 -14.50 -11.49
N LEU A 89 -46.77 -15.23 -10.44
CA LEU A 89 -48.03 -15.06 -9.74
C LEU A 89 -47.92 -14.00 -8.62
N ARG A 90 -48.99 -13.21 -8.43
CA ARG A 90 -49.18 -12.28 -7.31
C ARG A 90 -50.02 -12.92 -6.20
N SER A 91 -49.65 -12.71 -4.93
CA SER A 91 -50.50 -12.70 -3.71
C SER A 91 -49.63 -12.87 -2.46
N THR A 92 -49.98 -12.43 -1.25
CA THR A 92 -50.89 -11.37 -0.76
C THR A 92 -50.37 -10.92 0.63
N LYS A 93 -50.79 -9.75 1.15
CA LYS A 93 -50.59 -9.44 2.57
C LYS A 93 -51.50 -10.31 3.43
N ALA A 94 -50.96 -10.86 4.52
CA ALA A 94 -51.75 -11.45 5.61
C ALA A 94 -51.42 -10.73 6.93
N ARG A 95 -52.46 -10.38 7.69
CA ARG A 95 -52.40 -9.79 9.04
C ARG A 95 -53.15 -10.76 9.96
N LEU A 96 -52.51 -11.20 11.04
CA LEU A 96 -53.14 -11.94 12.12
C LEU A 96 -52.70 -11.33 13.46
N GLU A 97 -53.58 -11.42 14.45
CA GLU A 97 -53.49 -10.66 15.69
C GLU A 97 -53.61 -11.58 16.92
N GLY A 98 -53.17 -11.07 18.07
CA GLY A 98 -53.71 -11.47 19.37
C GLY A 98 -53.26 -12.83 19.93
N PHE A 99 -52.26 -12.80 20.82
CA PHE A 99 -52.17 -13.77 21.91
C PHE A 99 -51.73 -13.10 23.22
N GLN A 100 -52.42 -13.47 24.31
CA GLN A 100 -52.23 -13.02 25.70
C GLN A 100 -52.74 -14.16 26.62
N PHE A 101 -52.39 -14.29 27.89
CA PHE A 101 -51.50 -13.48 28.74
C PHE A 101 -50.63 -14.46 29.61
N PRO A 102 -50.30 -14.32 30.93
CA PRO A 102 -50.53 -13.27 31.93
C PRO A 102 -49.25 -12.67 32.54
N THR A 103 -49.43 -11.55 33.25
CA THR A 103 -48.42 -10.97 34.15
C THR A 103 -48.63 -11.45 35.58
N GLU A 104 -47.56 -11.77 36.30
CA GLU A 104 -47.54 -11.65 37.76
C GLU A 104 -46.57 -10.53 38.17
N ARG A 105 -47.04 -9.60 39.00
CA ARG A 105 -46.19 -8.70 39.79
C ARG A 105 -46.20 -9.18 41.24
N LYS A 106 -45.02 -9.42 41.81
CA LYS A 106 -44.85 -9.62 43.26
C LYS A 106 -43.92 -8.54 43.83
N THR A 107 -44.54 -7.41 44.21
CA THR A 107 -43.94 -6.40 45.08
C THR A 107 -43.98 -6.88 46.53
N PHE A 108 -42.90 -6.74 47.29
CA PHE A 108 -42.98 -6.26 48.67
C PHE A 108 -41.67 -5.61 49.13
N THR A 109 -41.77 -4.78 50.17
CA THR A 109 -40.79 -3.78 50.59
C THR A 109 -39.74 -4.33 51.57
N ARG A 110 -38.58 -3.64 51.68
CA ARG A 110 -37.87 -3.59 52.96
C ARG A 110 -37.31 -2.20 53.27
N LYS A 111 -37.50 -1.85 54.54
CA LYS A 111 -37.35 -0.52 55.18
C LYS A 111 -35.95 0.09 55.05
N SER A 112 -35.90 1.42 55.16
CA SER A 112 -34.66 2.16 55.47
C SER A 112 -34.15 1.86 56.88
N LEU A 113 -32.86 2.10 57.11
CA LEU A 113 -32.26 2.29 58.43
C LEU A 113 -31.18 3.38 58.35
N LYS A 114 -30.80 3.94 59.51
CA LYS A 114 -30.10 5.23 59.60
C LYS A 114 -28.57 5.10 59.59
N THR A 115 -27.93 6.23 59.32
CA THR A 115 -26.52 6.50 59.58
C THR A 115 -26.16 6.30 61.06
N SER A 116 -24.90 5.92 61.32
CA SER A 116 -24.25 6.10 62.62
C SER A 116 -22.78 6.47 62.39
N SER A 117 -22.32 7.50 63.10
CA SER A 117 -20.95 8.01 63.06
C SER A 117 -20.21 7.64 64.33
N VAL A 118 -18.95 7.21 64.21
CA VAL A 118 -18.02 7.08 65.35
C VAL A 118 -16.71 7.78 65.00
N ILE A 119 -16.22 8.59 65.93
CA ILE A 119 -14.94 9.31 65.85
C ILE A 119 -14.12 8.91 67.08
N SER A 120 -12.86 8.52 66.86
CA SER A 120 -11.83 8.40 67.91
C SER A 120 -10.46 8.16 67.26
N GLU A 121 -9.34 8.70 67.73
CA GLU A 121 -9.07 10.00 68.33
C GLU A 121 -7.54 10.25 68.21
N ARG A 122 -7.01 11.38 68.71
CA ARG A 122 -5.58 11.76 68.52
C ARG A 122 -4.63 11.05 69.50
N LYS A 123 -3.34 10.99 69.12
CA LYS A 123 -2.22 11.38 69.99
C LYS A 123 -0.98 11.78 69.18
N SER A 124 -0.16 12.68 69.73
CA SER A 124 0.89 13.41 68.99
C SER A 124 1.96 14.03 69.90
N TYR A 125 3.23 13.74 69.64
CA TYR A 125 4.43 14.47 70.08
C TYR A 125 5.48 14.30 68.94
N ILE A 126 6.14 15.29 68.33
CA ILE A 126 6.77 16.59 68.73
C ILE A 126 8.24 16.44 69.16
N MET A 127 9.12 17.28 68.57
CA MET A 127 10.58 17.47 68.80
C MET A 127 11.56 16.53 68.06
N LYS A 128 12.80 16.94 67.69
CA LYS A 128 13.36 18.22 67.15
C LYS A 128 14.88 18.03 66.86
N ASN A 129 15.44 18.76 65.87
CA ASN A 129 16.87 19.20 65.76
C ASN A 129 17.97 18.10 65.62
N SER A 130 19.20 18.31 65.10
CA SER A 130 19.87 19.42 64.36
C SER A 130 21.26 19.01 63.74
N SER A 131 21.83 19.90 62.92
CA SER A 131 23.28 20.25 62.80
C SER A 131 24.36 19.26 62.30
N SER A 132 24.65 19.30 60.99
CA SER A 132 25.94 19.68 60.33
C SER A 132 27.30 19.70 61.07
N ASN A 133 28.38 19.11 60.50
CA ASN A 133 29.49 19.84 59.81
C ASN A 133 30.81 19.03 59.48
N ASN A 134 31.44 19.43 58.36
CA ASN A 134 32.90 19.55 58.04
C ASN A 134 33.94 18.39 57.95
N SER A 135 34.72 18.50 56.85
CA SER A 135 36.20 18.42 56.71
C SER A 135 36.96 17.12 56.32
N SER A 136 38.04 17.35 55.55
CA SER A 136 39.06 16.43 54.97
C SER A 136 40.41 16.53 55.75
N PRO A 137 41.54 15.80 55.47
CA PRO A 137 42.07 15.34 54.17
C PRO A 137 42.77 13.93 54.16
N LYS A 138 43.62 13.68 53.14
CA LYS A 138 44.44 12.47 52.81
C LYS A 138 45.77 12.42 53.64
N PRO A 139 46.75 11.47 53.48
CA PRO A 139 46.87 10.27 52.61
C PRO A 139 47.49 8.98 53.27
N SER A 140 47.63 7.85 52.54
CA SER A 140 48.83 6.96 52.50
C SER A 140 48.63 5.70 51.62
N MET A 141 49.43 4.61 51.78
CA MET A 141 49.80 3.66 50.71
C MET A 141 49.50 2.15 50.90
N LYS A 142 49.12 1.51 49.78
CA LYS A 142 49.52 0.16 49.27
C LYS A 142 49.02 -1.16 49.92
N LYS A 143 48.83 -2.15 49.02
CA LYS A 143 48.74 -3.63 49.15
C LYS A 143 47.42 -4.27 49.63
N THR A 144 46.66 -4.72 48.64
CA THR A 144 46.03 -6.06 48.51
C THR A 144 45.88 -6.95 49.76
N PHE A 145 44.62 -7.34 50.06
CA PHE A 145 44.18 -8.74 49.94
C PHE A 145 42.66 -8.81 49.66
N THR A 146 42.16 -9.96 49.21
CA THR A 146 40.77 -10.16 48.78
C THR A 146 39.82 -10.49 49.95
N THR A 147 38.70 -9.76 50.07
CA THR A 147 37.57 -10.16 50.94
C THR A 147 36.25 -9.66 50.36
N SER A 148 35.29 -10.56 50.14
CA SER A 148 34.03 -10.29 49.44
C SER A 148 32.94 -9.77 50.39
N PHE A 149 33.03 -8.49 50.76
CA PHE A 149 31.98 -7.83 51.55
C PHE A 149 30.70 -7.62 50.71
N LYS A 150 29.63 -8.31 51.11
CA LYS A 150 28.27 -8.07 50.59
C LYS A 150 27.76 -6.72 51.09
N ILE A 151 27.78 -5.71 50.23
CA ILE A 151 27.00 -4.48 50.45
C ILE A 151 25.53 -4.85 50.22
N ASN A 152 24.74 -4.87 51.30
CA ASN A 152 23.29 -4.93 51.20
C ASN A 152 22.77 -3.59 50.67
N PHE A 153 22.63 -3.49 49.34
CA PHE A 153 21.71 -2.53 48.76
C PHE A 153 20.31 -2.76 49.35
N PRO A 154 19.52 -1.70 49.60
CA PRO A 154 18.11 -1.86 49.91
C PRO A 154 17.46 -2.74 48.83
N GLN A 155 16.73 -3.78 49.22
CA GLN A 155 15.97 -4.55 48.24
C GLN A 155 14.93 -3.62 47.62
N MET A 156 15.14 -3.27 46.33
CA MET A 156 14.08 -2.75 45.48
C MET A 156 12.82 -3.60 45.70
N PRO A 157 11.63 -2.99 45.84
CA PRO A 157 10.40 -3.73 46.10
C PRO A 157 10.31 -4.89 45.11
N ARG A 158 10.21 -6.13 45.62
CA ARG A 158 10.15 -7.34 44.79
C ARG A 158 9.13 -7.10 43.68
N GLN A 159 9.60 -7.11 42.43
CA GLN A 159 8.73 -6.95 41.26
C GLN A 159 7.54 -7.89 41.44
N SER A 160 6.34 -7.31 41.46
CA SER A 160 5.12 -8.09 41.57
C SER A 160 5.12 -9.09 40.42
N LYS A 161 4.80 -10.37 40.72
CA LYS A 161 4.64 -11.38 39.67
C LYS A 161 3.64 -10.83 38.65
N THR A 162 4.12 -10.51 37.45
CA THR A 162 3.29 -10.02 36.35
C THR A 162 2.21 -11.05 36.11
N GLN A 163 0.95 -10.67 36.33
CA GLN A 163 -0.16 -11.56 36.03
C GLN A 163 -0.17 -11.80 34.52
N GLU A 164 -0.18 -13.06 34.14
CA GLU A 164 -0.13 -13.51 32.76
C GLU A 164 -1.27 -12.87 31.96
N LYS A 165 -0.93 -12.07 30.95
CA LYS A 165 -1.90 -11.31 30.16
C LYS A 165 -2.68 -12.25 29.25
N VAL A 166 -3.97 -11.97 29.11
CA VAL A 166 -4.87 -12.70 28.20
C VAL A 166 -4.70 -12.15 26.78
N SER A 167 -4.75 -13.01 25.77
CA SER A 167 -4.71 -12.56 24.36
C SER A 167 -6.05 -11.94 23.94
N ILE A 168 -6.05 -10.93 23.06
CA ILE A 168 -7.31 -10.34 22.57
C ILE A 168 -8.20 -11.38 21.86
N LYS A 169 -7.62 -12.34 21.13
CA LYS A 169 -8.35 -13.49 20.54
C LYS A 169 -9.05 -14.40 21.56
N GLU A 170 -8.52 -14.50 22.77
CA GLU A 170 -9.13 -15.27 23.87
C GLU A 170 -10.18 -14.43 24.59
N ALA A 171 -9.88 -13.18 24.92
CA ALA A 171 -10.81 -12.26 25.57
C ALA A 171 -12.08 -12.03 24.73
N LEU A 172 -11.95 -11.92 23.40
CA LEU A 172 -13.09 -11.78 22.47
C LEU A 172 -14.01 -13.02 22.39
N ARG A 173 -13.66 -14.16 22.99
CA ARG A 173 -14.57 -15.31 23.14
C ARG A 173 -15.64 -15.04 24.20
N ASN A 174 -15.37 -14.15 25.15
CA ASN A 174 -16.35 -13.67 26.11
C ASN A 174 -17.15 -12.53 25.45
N LEU A 175 -18.34 -12.85 24.94
CA LEU A 175 -19.21 -11.89 24.23
C LEU A 175 -19.58 -10.67 25.09
N ASP A 176 -19.86 -10.86 26.38
CA ASP A 176 -20.22 -9.77 27.28
C ASP A 176 -19.05 -8.80 27.49
N TRP A 177 -17.83 -9.34 27.65
CA TRP A 177 -16.61 -8.54 27.71
C TRP A 177 -16.33 -7.85 26.37
N ALA A 178 -16.45 -8.57 25.25
CA ALA A 178 -16.23 -8.03 23.91
C ALA A 178 -17.16 -6.84 23.62
N ASN A 179 -18.43 -6.94 24.01
CA ASN A 179 -19.42 -5.88 23.87
C ASN A 179 -19.13 -4.65 24.75
N ARG A 180 -18.49 -4.82 25.92
CA ARG A 180 -18.01 -3.71 26.77
C ARG A 180 -16.69 -3.11 26.27
N ALA A 181 -15.77 -3.92 25.78
CA ALA A 181 -14.45 -3.48 25.33
C ALA A 181 -14.50 -2.77 23.98
N LYS A 182 -15.34 -3.23 23.04
CA LYS A 182 -15.50 -2.68 21.68
C LYS A 182 -15.62 -1.14 21.62
N PRO A 183 -16.56 -0.49 22.33
CA PRO A 183 -16.68 0.98 22.30
C PRO A 183 -15.46 1.72 22.87
N GLU A 184 -14.83 1.19 23.92
CA GLU A 184 -13.64 1.79 24.52
C GLU A 184 -12.41 1.62 23.62
N LEU A 185 -12.28 0.50 22.90
CA LEU A 185 -11.26 0.29 21.87
C LEU A 185 -11.36 1.33 20.74
N GLU A 186 -12.56 1.57 20.20
CA GLU A 186 -12.78 2.59 19.16
C GLU A 186 -12.53 4.02 19.68
N LYS A 187 -12.89 4.30 20.93
CA LYS A 187 -12.62 5.58 21.61
C LYS A 187 -11.12 5.81 21.82
N ILE A 188 -10.37 4.79 22.27
CA ILE A 188 -8.92 4.88 22.44
C ILE A 188 -8.22 5.07 21.08
N TRP A 189 -8.65 4.31 20.07
CA TRP A 189 -8.18 4.44 18.69
C TRP A 189 -8.43 5.84 18.12
N ARG A 190 -9.68 6.32 18.17
CA ARG A 190 -10.04 7.69 17.72
C ARG A 190 -9.21 8.74 18.44
N ASN A 191 -9.10 8.66 19.77
CA ASN A 191 -8.37 9.64 20.55
C ASN A 191 -6.86 9.66 20.22
N MET A 192 -6.28 8.52 19.84
CA MET A 192 -4.90 8.41 19.37
C MET A 192 -4.69 9.15 18.04
N ILE A 193 -5.56 8.94 17.05
CA ILE A 193 -5.46 9.62 15.74
C ILE A 193 -5.78 11.12 15.87
N ASN A 194 -6.85 11.46 16.58
CA ASN A 194 -7.29 12.83 16.81
C ASN A 194 -6.20 13.69 17.47
N LYS A 195 -5.52 13.17 18.49
CA LYS A 195 -4.38 13.83 19.16
C LYS A 195 -3.18 14.08 18.24
N SER A 196 -2.92 13.18 17.29
CA SER A 196 -1.84 13.39 16.32
C SER A 196 -2.21 14.45 15.28
N ASN A 197 -3.49 14.73 15.06
CA ASN A 197 -3.98 15.71 14.07
C ASN A 197 -4.45 17.03 14.72
N GLY A 198 -4.31 17.19 16.03
CA GLY A 198 -4.67 18.42 16.76
C GLY A 198 -6.17 18.68 16.82
N ILE A 199 -7.02 17.64 16.76
CA ILE A 199 -8.48 17.78 16.66
C ILE A 199 -9.23 17.04 17.77
N GLU A 200 -10.45 17.47 18.04
CA GLU A 200 -11.48 16.64 18.66
C GLU A 200 -12.85 16.82 17.99
N ARG A 201 -13.49 15.71 17.61
CA ARG A 201 -14.87 15.70 17.09
C ARG A 201 -15.82 15.12 18.16
N PRO A 202 -16.81 15.88 18.66
CA PRO A 202 -17.76 15.36 19.63
C PRO A 202 -18.69 14.31 19.01
N LEU A 203 -19.04 13.27 19.78
CA LEU A 203 -20.01 12.25 19.36
C LEU A 203 -21.41 12.88 19.24
N LYS A 204 -22.09 12.70 18.11
CA LYS A 204 -23.48 13.15 17.90
C LYS A 204 -24.45 11.98 18.07
N THR A 205 -25.44 12.13 18.95
CA THR A 205 -26.55 11.18 19.08
C THR A 205 -27.32 11.09 17.76
N GLY A 206 -27.49 9.88 17.22
CA GLY A 206 -28.19 9.69 15.95
C GLY A 206 -27.43 10.18 14.70
N ALA A 207 -26.10 10.36 14.78
CA ALA A 207 -25.26 10.69 13.63
C ALA A 207 -25.56 9.82 12.39
N GLN A 208 -25.69 10.50 11.26
CA GLN A 208 -25.78 9.92 9.92
C GLN A 208 -24.93 10.79 8.98
N TYR A 209 -24.11 10.15 8.17
CA TYR A 209 -23.22 10.80 7.21
C TYR A 209 -23.52 10.32 5.78
N LYS A 210 -23.30 11.18 4.80
CA LYS A 210 -23.51 10.87 3.38
C LYS A 210 -22.20 10.55 2.69
N PHE A 211 -22.16 9.59 1.79
CA PHE A 211 -21.01 9.34 0.92
C PHE A 211 -21.39 9.31 -0.56
N TYR A 212 -20.49 9.78 -1.42
CA TYR A 212 -20.62 9.75 -2.88
C TYR A 212 -19.49 8.90 -3.47
N ILE A 213 -19.84 7.92 -4.31
CA ILE A 213 -18.88 7.09 -5.05
C ILE A 213 -19.00 7.36 -6.54
N GLY A 214 -18.03 8.08 -7.11
CA GLY A 214 -17.90 8.29 -8.55
C GLY A 214 -17.61 6.98 -9.30
N LYS A 215 -17.68 7.05 -10.63
CA LYS A 215 -17.33 5.90 -11.49
C LYS A 215 -15.86 5.51 -11.31
N GLY A 216 -15.58 4.22 -11.53
CA GLY A 216 -14.21 3.69 -11.48
C GLY A 216 -14.13 2.21 -11.13
N ASN A 217 -12.95 1.62 -11.37
CA ASN A 217 -12.68 0.18 -11.23
C ASN A 217 -12.79 -0.35 -9.78
N ASN A 218 -12.70 0.53 -8.77
CA ASN A 218 -12.81 0.19 -7.35
C ASN A 218 -14.17 0.52 -6.71
N SER A 219 -15.04 1.27 -7.39
CA SER A 219 -16.32 1.80 -6.86
C SER A 219 -17.17 0.77 -6.09
N ARG A 220 -17.34 -0.43 -6.64
CA ARG A 220 -18.11 -1.54 -6.02
C ARG A 220 -17.53 -2.01 -4.68
N LEU A 221 -16.20 -2.02 -4.53
CA LEU A 221 -15.56 -2.39 -3.26
C LEU A 221 -15.78 -1.30 -2.21
N ILE A 222 -15.55 -0.04 -2.59
CA ILE A 222 -15.66 1.10 -1.67
C ILE A 222 -17.09 1.25 -1.16
N ARG A 223 -18.08 1.18 -2.06
CA ARG A 223 -19.51 1.13 -1.72
C ARG A 223 -19.79 0.02 -0.69
N LYS A 224 -19.33 -1.21 -0.94
CA LYS A 224 -19.54 -2.34 0.00
C LYS A 224 -19.00 -2.06 1.41
N LEU A 225 -17.82 -1.45 1.53
CA LEU A 225 -17.17 -1.15 2.82
C LEU A 225 -17.86 0.00 3.58
N LEU A 226 -18.42 0.97 2.88
CA LEU A 226 -19.17 2.07 3.49
C LEU A 226 -20.60 1.65 3.84
N THR A 227 -21.30 0.90 2.99
CA THR A 227 -22.64 0.36 3.29
C THR A 227 -22.65 -0.60 4.49
N SER A 228 -21.52 -1.25 4.85
CA SER A 228 -21.43 -2.02 6.10
C SER A 228 -21.42 -1.15 7.37
N ARG A 229 -21.16 0.17 7.28
CA ARG A 229 -21.27 1.11 8.41
C ARG A 229 -22.69 1.66 8.47
N SER A 230 -23.52 1.18 9.39
CA SER A 230 -24.94 1.59 9.49
C SER A 230 -25.22 3.04 9.98
N TRP A 231 -24.23 3.92 9.87
CA TRP A 231 -24.32 5.37 10.09
C TRP A 231 -23.83 6.17 8.85
N TRP A 232 -23.61 5.48 7.73
CA TRP A 232 -23.29 6.03 6.44
C TRP A 232 -24.38 5.66 5.41
N THR A 233 -24.79 6.62 4.60
CA THR A 233 -25.80 6.47 3.55
C THR A 233 -25.22 6.96 2.22
N GLU A 234 -25.46 6.26 1.12
CA GLU A 234 -25.01 6.70 -0.20
C GLU A 234 -25.86 7.87 -0.72
N THR A 235 -25.26 8.78 -1.47
CA THR A 235 -25.96 9.87 -2.16
C THR A 235 -25.38 10.10 -3.55
N ASP A 236 -26.24 10.43 -4.51
CA ASP A 236 -25.86 10.85 -5.85
C ASP A 236 -25.38 12.32 -5.89
N ASN A 237 -25.61 13.11 -4.82
CA ASN A 237 -25.18 14.50 -4.76
C ASN A 237 -23.84 14.66 -4.00
N MET A 238 -22.76 14.83 -4.75
CA MET A 238 -21.41 15.09 -4.25
C MET A 238 -21.34 16.29 -3.28
N ASN A 239 -22.23 17.29 -3.41
CA ASN A 239 -22.25 18.47 -2.54
C ASN A 239 -22.83 18.19 -1.15
N GLU A 240 -23.62 17.13 -0.99
CA GLU A 240 -24.19 16.71 0.30
C GLU A 240 -23.34 15.65 1.01
N ALA A 241 -22.31 15.12 0.34
CA ALA A 241 -21.51 14.01 0.83
C ALA A 241 -20.44 14.47 1.84
N ASN A 242 -20.43 13.85 3.02
CA ASN A 242 -19.35 13.97 3.99
C ASN A 242 -18.07 13.24 3.56
N PHE A 243 -18.19 12.24 2.68
CA PHE A 243 -17.04 11.60 2.05
C PHE A 243 -17.26 11.43 0.54
N VAL A 244 -16.28 11.87 -0.25
CA VAL A 244 -16.29 11.73 -1.70
C VAL A 244 -15.16 10.80 -2.12
N TRP A 245 -15.49 9.78 -2.93
CA TRP A 245 -14.53 8.90 -3.56
C TRP A 245 -14.64 8.96 -5.08
N THR A 246 -13.58 9.36 -5.78
CA THR A 246 -13.45 9.31 -7.24
C THR A 246 -12.19 8.56 -7.66
N GLN A 247 -12.17 8.03 -8.90
CA GLN A 247 -10.98 7.37 -9.45
C GLN A 247 -9.83 8.37 -9.69
N TRP A 248 -10.18 9.54 -10.24
CA TRP A 248 -9.26 10.62 -10.64
C TRP A 248 -9.46 11.88 -9.78
N LYS A 249 -8.53 12.84 -9.84
CA LYS A 249 -8.69 14.15 -9.18
C LYS A 249 -9.84 14.93 -9.82
N ASN A 250 -10.57 15.67 -9.00
CA ASN A 250 -11.54 16.67 -9.44
C ASN A 250 -11.05 18.03 -8.93
N LYS A 251 -10.64 18.92 -9.85
CA LYS A 251 -10.07 20.23 -9.49
C LYS A 251 -11.09 21.18 -8.87
N GLU A 252 -12.36 21.14 -9.30
CA GLU A 252 -13.42 21.95 -8.71
C GLU A 252 -13.66 21.54 -7.24
N LEU A 253 -13.69 20.23 -6.98
CA LEU A 253 -13.88 19.71 -5.62
C LEU A 253 -12.69 20.04 -4.71
N LEU A 254 -11.45 19.87 -5.19
CA LEU A 254 -10.25 20.24 -4.42
C LEU A 254 -10.21 21.74 -4.12
N GLY A 255 -10.46 22.58 -5.14
CA GLY A 255 -10.54 24.04 -4.98
C GLY A 255 -11.60 24.51 -3.98
N ARG A 256 -12.65 23.71 -3.76
CA ARG A 256 -13.73 23.97 -2.79
C ARG A 256 -13.47 23.47 -1.36
N LEU A 257 -12.41 22.69 -1.12
CA LEU A 257 -11.99 22.34 0.24
C LEU A 257 -11.25 23.53 0.87
N ASP A 258 -11.53 23.79 2.15
CA ASP A 258 -10.85 24.84 2.92
C ASP A 258 -9.34 24.57 3.03
N TYR A 259 -8.57 25.65 3.17
CA TYR A 259 -7.11 25.64 3.35
C TYR A 259 -6.73 25.50 4.83
N GLY A 260 -5.53 24.96 5.09
CA GLY A 260 -5.02 24.66 6.43
C GLY A 260 -3.61 25.21 6.70
N ASP A 261 -3.10 26.03 5.81
CA ASP A 261 -1.83 26.75 5.89
C ASP A 261 -1.80 27.77 7.05
N ASP A 262 -2.90 28.49 7.28
CA ASP A 262 -3.09 29.37 8.44
C ASP A 262 -3.23 28.62 9.78
N ILE A 263 -3.40 27.29 9.79
CA ILE A 263 -3.59 26.52 11.02
C ILE A 263 -2.25 26.34 11.74
N LYS A 264 -2.01 27.20 12.73
CA LYS A 264 -0.94 27.01 13.72
C LYS A 264 -1.06 25.64 14.37
N ILE A 265 -0.01 24.84 14.20
CA ILE A 265 0.15 23.51 14.79
C ILE A 265 1.13 23.65 15.96
N GLU A 266 0.61 23.43 17.16
CA GLU A 266 1.36 23.59 18.41
C GLU A 266 1.48 22.23 19.10
N LYS A 267 2.67 21.94 19.64
CA LYS A 267 3.01 20.65 20.23
C LYS A 267 2.50 20.63 21.67
N ALA A 268 1.72 19.62 22.04
CA ALA A 268 1.14 19.56 23.38
C ALA A 268 2.23 19.50 24.45
N LEU A 269 2.15 20.38 25.45
CA LEU A 269 3.13 20.49 26.55
C LEU A 269 3.27 19.22 27.41
N THR A 270 2.37 18.25 27.26
CA THR A 270 2.46 16.96 27.95
C THR A 270 3.56 16.11 27.33
N GLU A 271 4.62 15.83 28.10
CA GLU A 271 5.62 14.82 27.72
C GLU A 271 4.93 13.52 27.29
N LEU A 272 5.50 12.84 26.28
CA LEU A 272 5.11 11.46 25.98
C LEU A 272 5.57 10.56 27.13
N GLY A 273 4.73 10.46 28.18
CA GLY A 273 4.91 9.50 29.27
C GLY A 273 5.26 8.13 28.70
N HIS A 274 6.36 7.56 29.20
CA HIS A 274 7.26 6.67 28.46
C HIS A 274 6.60 5.69 27.48
N LEU A 275 7.23 5.59 26.30
CA LEU A 275 6.93 4.64 25.22
C LEU A 275 6.58 3.22 25.73
N LEU A 276 5.75 2.54 24.93
CA LEU A 276 4.89 1.40 25.29
C LEU A 276 3.60 1.85 25.98
N CYS A 277 2.48 1.73 25.26
CA CYS A 277 1.16 1.87 25.84
C CYS A 277 0.62 0.46 26.18
N PRO A 278 0.74 -0.04 27.42
CA PRO A 278 -0.04 -1.19 27.88
C PRO A 278 -1.50 -0.75 28.03
N ILE A 279 -2.25 -0.83 26.92
CA ILE A 279 -3.70 -0.54 26.90
C ILE A 279 -4.44 -1.75 27.50
N ASP A 280 -4.14 -2.04 28.77
CA ASP A 280 -4.57 -3.23 29.47
C ASP A 280 -6.03 -3.08 29.92
N ILE A 281 -6.95 -3.36 29.00
CA ILE A 281 -8.36 -3.55 29.35
C ILE A 281 -8.44 -4.77 30.29
N LYS A 282 -9.05 -4.59 31.46
CA LYS A 282 -9.24 -5.68 32.43
C LYS A 282 -10.35 -6.62 31.98
N VAL A 283 -10.23 -7.90 32.32
CA VAL A 283 -11.34 -8.86 32.24
C VAL A 283 -12.05 -8.87 33.60
N ASP A 284 -13.36 -8.59 33.61
CA ASP A 284 -14.14 -8.45 34.86
C ASP A 284 -14.31 -9.77 35.65
N THR A 285 -13.98 -10.91 35.05
CA THR A 285 -14.22 -12.25 35.61
C THR A 285 -12.93 -12.90 36.15
N GLY A 286 -12.50 -12.50 37.35
CA GLY A 286 -11.42 -13.16 38.09
C GLY A 286 -10.40 -12.20 38.73
N PRO A 287 -9.24 -12.69 39.18
CA PRO A 287 -8.11 -11.82 39.52
C PRO A 287 -7.70 -10.99 38.28
N ALA A 288 -7.32 -9.74 38.50
CA ALA A 288 -7.32 -8.68 37.48
C ALA A 288 -6.24 -8.79 36.37
N ARG A 289 -6.34 -9.83 35.54
CA ARG A 289 -5.56 -9.98 34.30
C ARG A 289 -5.94 -8.90 33.29
N GLY A 290 -4.93 -8.26 32.71
CA GLY A 290 -5.08 -7.36 31.55
C GLY A 290 -5.09 -8.15 30.24
N VAL A 291 -5.76 -7.60 29.23
CA VAL A 291 -5.73 -8.10 27.86
C VAL A 291 -4.66 -7.37 27.05
N SER A 292 -3.76 -8.11 26.39
CA SER A 292 -2.84 -7.51 25.41
C SER A 292 -3.60 -7.11 24.15
N LEU A 293 -3.38 -5.87 23.69
CA LEU A 293 -3.92 -5.35 22.42
C LEU A 293 -2.87 -5.33 21.31
N ASP A 294 -1.71 -5.98 21.48
CA ASP A 294 -0.62 -5.94 20.51
C ASP A 294 -1.05 -6.50 19.14
N GLU A 295 -1.98 -7.46 19.13
CA GLU A 295 -2.58 -8.02 17.90
C GLU A 295 -3.61 -7.10 17.21
N LEU A 296 -3.91 -5.92 17.78
CA LEU A 296 -4.77 -4.90 17.14
C LEU A 296 -3.96 -3.83 16.38
N GLY A 297 -2.63 -3.79 16.52
CA GLY A 297 -1.77 -2.88 15.74
C GLY A 297 -1.92 -1.40 16.11
N PHE A 298 -2.22 -1.07 17.37
CA PHE A 298 -2.28 0.33 17.82
C PHE A 298 -0.85 0.90 17.97
N GLN A 299 0.09 0.04 18.34
CA GLN A 299 1.50 0.35 18.56
C GLN A 299 2.26 0.76 17.29
N THR A 300 1.84 0.30 16.10
CA THR A 300 2.47 0.69 14.81
C THR A 300 2.26 2.17 14.48
N ILE A 301 1.25 2.80 15.09
CA ILE A 301 1.06 4.24 15.07
C ILE A 301 1.64 4.86 16.34
N ARG A 302 1.14 4.46 17.53
CA ARG A 302 1.45 5.15 18.80
C ARG A 302 2.92 5.12 19.23
N ASN A 303 3.65 4.06 18.90
CA ASN A 303 5.06 3.87 19.27
C ASN A 303 6.03 4.19 18.11
N SER A 304 5.54 4.73 16.98
CA SER A 304 6.42 5.24 15.94
C SER A 304 7.19 6.48 16.43
N GLY A 305 8.44 6.62 15.99
CA GLY A 305 9.23 7.85 16.21
C GLY A 305 8.62 9.09 15.56
N SER A 306 7.73 8.90 14.57
CA SER A 306 6.95 9.96 13.92
C SER A 306 5.67 10.34 14.67
N TYR A 307 5.32 9.67 15.79
CA TYR A 307 4.09 9.98 16.52
C TYR A 307 4.28 11.12 17.52
N ILE A 308 3.43 12.14 17.44
CA ILE A 308 3.38 13.27 18.36
C ILE A 308 1.95 13.53 18.84
N GLN A 309 1.78 14.33 19.90
CA GLN A 309 0.49 14.88 20.29
C GLN A 309 0.52 16.40 20.07
N LEU A 310 -0.48 16.90 19.34
CA LEU A 310 -0.68 18.31 19.08
C LEU A 310 -1.74 18.86 20.03
N GLU A 311 -1.78 20.18 20.19
CA GLU A 311 -2.85 20.85 20.93
C GLU A 311 -4.21 20.61 20.26
N ILE A 312 -5.23 20.33 21.07
CA ILE A 312 -6.54 19.86 20.60
C ILE A 312 -7.45 21.06 20.33
N LYS A 313 -7.85 21.22 19.07
CA LYS A 313 -8.87 22.18 18.63
C LYS A 313 -10.19 21.44 18.36
N GLN A 314 -11.29 21.91 18.93
CA GLN A 314 -12.59 21.25 18.77
C GLN A 314 -13.18 21.56 17.38
N LEU A 315 -13.44 20.53 16.57
CA LEU A 315 -14.05 20.66 15.24
C LEU A 315 -15.59 20.77 15.37
N VAL A 316 -16.05 21.99 15.67
CA VAL A 316 -17.48 22.32 15.86
C VAL A 316 -18.26 22.39 14.55
N SER A 317 -17.59 22.48 13.38
CA SER A 317 -18.23 22.70 12.08
C SER A 317 -19.43 21.77 11.82
N PRO A 318 -20.60 22.32 11.42
CA PRO A 318 -21.83 21.55 11.26
C PRO A 318 -21.70 20.50 10.15
N PHE A 319 -21.03 20.87 9.05
CA PHE A 319 -20.72 20.02 7.90
C PHE A 319 -19.21 19.94 7.70
N ILE A 320 -18.70 18.74 7.46
CA ILE A 320 -17.32 18.50 7.04
C ILE A 320 -17.38 17.50 5.87
N GLN A 321 -16.60 17.77 4.84
CA GLN A 321 -16.39 16.91 3.68
C GLN A 321 -14.94 16.46 3.65
N MET A 322 -14.71 15.17 3.36
CA MET A 322 -13.39 14.60 3.08
C MET A 322 -13.33 14.06 1.66
N PHE A 323 -12.19 14.20 0.99
CA PHE A 323 -11.96 13.70 -0.37
C PHE A 323 -10.82 12.66 -0.43
N ASN A 324 -10.93 11.71 -1.36
CA ASN A 324 -9.98 10.59 -1.52
C ASN A 324 -8.74 10.89 -2.41
N LYS A 325 -8.38 12.18 -2.57
CA LYS A 325 -7.25 12.66 -3.36
C LYS A 325 -6.53 13.82 -2.66
N LEU A 326 -5.26 14.01 -3.00
CA LEU A 326 -4.45 15.17 -2.58
C LEU A 326 -4.16 16.10 -3.77
N GLU A 327 -4.04 17.42 -3.51
CA GLU A 327 -3.53 18.36 -4.51
C GLU A 327 -2.07 18.04 -4.86
N CYS A 328 -1.68 18.35 -6.10
CA CYS A 328 -0.29 18.27 -6.57
C CYS A 328 0.40 16.89 -6.42
N ASN A 329 -0.36 15.80 -6.23
CA ASN A 329 0.16 14.44 -6.05
C ASN A 329 1.01 13.93 -7.25
N GLN A 330 0.96 14.57 -8.41
CA GLN A 330 1.80 14.26 -9.57
C GLN A 330 3.30 14.36 -9.27
N HIS A 331 3.74 15.19 -8.32
CA HIS A 331 5.13 15.23 -7.86
C HIS A 331 5.62 13.91 -7.23
N LEU A 332 4.69 13.03 -6.84
CA LEU A 332 4.93 11.68 -6.34
C LEU A 332 4.62 10.60 -7.39
N THR A 333 3.58 10.76 -8.22
CA THR A 333 3.01 9.67 -9.04
C THR A 333 3.26 9.75 -10.55
N ASN A 334 3.62 10.92 -11.09
CA ASN A 334 4.12 11.04 -12.46
C ASN A 334 5.59 10.55 -12.47
N LYS A 335 6.06 9.89 -13.55
CA LYS A 335 7.41 9.29 -13.59
C LYS A 335 8.53 10.35 -13.63
N LYS A 336 8.28 11.45 -14.34
CA LYS A 336 9.08 12.70 -14.32
C LYS A 336 8.99 13.35 -12.92
N GLY A 337 7.80 13.39 -12.33
CA GLY A 337 7.57 13.91 -10.97
C GLY A 337 8.41 13.21 -9.91
N LEU A 338 8.25 11.90 -9.77
CA LEU A 338 8.98 11.06 -8.80
C LEU A 338 10.49 11.18 -8.97
N TYR A 339 10.98 11.14 -10.22
CA TYR A 339 12.40 11.31 -10.52
C TYR A 339 12.93 12.66 -10.02
N LEU A 340 12.28 13.77 -10.40
CA LEU A 340 12.75 15.11 -10.06
C LEU A 340 12.64 15.40 -8.55
N SER A 341 11.60 14.93 -7.87
CA SER A 341 11.45 15.08 -6.42
C SER A 341 12.57 14.33 -5.65
N MET A 342 12.82 13.06 -6.00
CA MET A 342 13.88 12.25 -5.38
C MET A 342 15.29 12.75 -5.75
N LEU A 343 15.47 13.29 -6.96
CA LEU A 343 16.69 13.95 -7.41
C LEU A 343 17.02 15.18 -6.56
N SER A 344 16.05 16.08 -6.34
CA SER A 344 16.22 17.25 -5.47
C SER A 344 16.52 16.83 -4.03
N TYR A 345 15.79 15.85 -3.49
CA TYR A 345 15.94 15.42 -2.10
C TYR A 345 17.32 14.84 -1.81
N TYR A 346 17.77 13.80 -2.52
CA TYR A 346 19.09 13.23 -2.21
C TYR A 346 20.23 14.22 -2.50
N LYS A 347 20.13 15.06 -3.54
CA LYS A 347 21.07 16.18 -3.75
C LYS A 347 21.11 17.14 -2.55
N ALA A 348 19.94 17.53 -2.03
CA ALA A 348 19.85 18.38 -0.84
C ALA A 348 20.48 17.69 0.39
N MET A 349 20.25 16.38 0.56
CA MET A 349 20.90 15.56 1.60
C MET A 349 22.42 15.36 1.41
N LYS A 350 22.97 15.69 0.22
CA LYS A 350 24.34 15.39 -0.25
C LYS A 350 24.61 13.89 -0.49
N GLU A 351 23.56 13.12 -0.76
CA GLU A 351 23.62 11.71 -1.15
C GLU A 351 23.44 11.55 -2.67
N ASN A 352 23.86 10.40 -3.21
CA ASN A 352 23.63 10.05 -4.61
C ASN A 352 22.20 9.51 -4.80
N PRO A 353 21.31 10.17 -5.57
CA PRO A 353 19.95 9.66 -5.82
C PRO A 353 19.95 8.28 -6.50
N PHE A 354 20.99 7.99 -7.29
CA PHE A 354 21.11 6.75 -8.03
C PHE A 354 21.59 5.56 -7.19
N ASP A 355 21.73 5.77 -5.87
CA ASP A 355 21.81 4.68 -4.90
C ASP A 355 20.45 4.22 -4.37
N TYR A 356 19.34 4.88 -4.74
CA TYR A 356 18.00 4.60 -4.22
C TYR A 356 16.94 4.38 -5.31
N ILE A 357 17.00 5.20 -6.37
CA ILE A 357 16.25 5.01 -7.63
C ILE A 357 17.22 4.56 -8.73
N PRO A 358 16.79 3.74 -9.72
CA PRO A 358 17.66 3.41 -10.85
C PRO A 358 18.09 4.66 -11.62
N MET A 359 19.32 4.67 -12.12
CA MET A 359 19.90 5.81 -12.86
C MET A 359 19.01 6.24 -14.02
N THR A 360 18.62 7.53 -14.06
CA THR A 360 17.52 8.04 -14.87
C THR A 360 17.89 9.36 -15.54
N PHE A 361 17.47 9.55 -16.79
CA PHE A 361 17.51 10.80 -17.53
C PHE A 361 16.08 11.18 -17.97
N HIS A 362 15.75 12.46 -17.88
CA HIS A 362 14.50 13.03 -18.38
C HIS A 362 14.77 13.75 -19.68
N ILE A 363 14.07 13.37 -20.76
CA ILE A 363 14.30 13.83 -22.12
C ILE A 363 13.05 14.57 -22.61
N GLN A 364 13.18 15.85 -22.91
CA GLN A 364 12.10 16.74 -23.31
C GLN A 364 12.13 17.04 -24.82
N HIS A 365 13.33 17.12 -25.41
CA HIS A 365 13.52 17.56 -26.80
C HIS A 365 14.29 16.54 -27.66
N GLY A 366 14.06 15.25 -27.38
CA GLY A 366 14.68 14.13 -28.08
C GLY A 366 16.21 14.21 -28.08
N GLU A 367 16.84 13.94 -29.22
CA GLU A 367 18.30 13.91 -29.36
C GLU A 367 19.03 15.26 -29.17
N LYS A 368 18.31 16.39 -29.14
CA LYS A 368 18.88 17.72 -28.92
C LYS A 368 19.01 18.09 -27.43
N ASP A 369 18.43 17.27 -26.55
CA ASP A 369 18.41 17.51 -25.11
C ASP A 369 19.82 17.32 -24.49
N LEU A 370 20.19 18.19 -23.55
CA LEU A 370 21.44 18.06 -22.80
C LEU A 370 21.45 16.78 -21.95
N GLU A 371 20.30 16.34 -21.43
CA GLU A 371 20.18 15.06 -20.74
C GLU A 371 20.31 13.87 -21.70
N PHE A 372 19.88 14.01 -22.96
CA PHE A 372 20.10 12.98 -23.97
C PHE A 372 21.58 12.87 -24.35
N ILE A 373 22.28 13.99 -24.47
CA ILE A 373 23.71 14.03 -24.78
C ILE A 373 24.53 13.41 -23.62
N LYS A 374 24.17 13.70 -22.36
CA LYS A 374 24.76 13.04 -21.17
C LYS A 374 24.50 11.54 -21.20
N PHE A 375 23.25 11.12 -21.41
CA PHE A 375 22.88 9.71 -21.54
C PHE A 375 23.68 9.00 -22.63
N ALA A 376 23.74 9.56 -23.85
CA ALA A 376 24.42 8.94 -25.00
C ALA A 376 25.94 8.84 -24.79
N THR A 377 26.54 9.82 -24.11
CA THR A 377 27.96 9.80 -23.75
C THR A 377 28.24 8.63 -22.79
N MET A 378 27.49 8.55 -21.69
CA MET A 378 27.66 7.50 -20.69
C MET A 378 27.26 6.10 -21.24
N PHE A 379 26.28 6.01 -22.14
CA PHE A 379 25.93 4.78 -22.83
C PHE A 379 27.16 4.23 -23.60
N ALA A 380 27.84 5.08 -24.36
CA ALA A 380 29.03 4.71 -25.11
C ALA A 380 30.27 4.44 -24.22
N GLU A 381 30.35 5.03 -23.03
CA GLU A 381 31.36 4.67 -22.02
C GLU A 381 31.13 3.27 -21.45
N ILE A 382 29.87 2.95 -21.11
CA ILE A 382 29.46 1.63 -20.62
C ILE A 382 29.75 0.54 -21.68
N GLU A 383 29.51 0.81 -22.97
CA GLU A 383 29.90 -0.10 -24.07
C GLU A 383 31.42 -0.30 -24.21
N LYS A 384 32.23 0.73 -23.96
CA LYS A 384 33.71 0.65 -24.04
C LYS A 384 34.32 -0.13 -22.88
N THR A 385 33.72 -0.07 -21.69
CA THR A 385 34.19 -0.85 -20.54
C THR A 385 33.99 -2.35 -20.79
N LYS A 386 34.97 -3.18 -20.41
CA LYS A 386 34.83 -4.66 -20.46
C LYS A 386 33.76 -5.10 -19.46
N GLN A 387 32.53 -5.26 -19.95
CA GLN A 387 31.40 -5.69 -19.14
C GLN A 387 31.64 -7.07 -18.51
N PRO A 388 31.38 -7.25 -17.21
CA PRO A 388 31.28 -8.57 -16.60
C PRO A 388 30.24 -9.43 -17.32
N GLU A 389 30.45 -10.76 -17.34
CA GLU A 389 29.56 -11.66 -18.07
C GLU A 389 28.08 -11.46 -17.71
N ASN A 390 27.24 -11.49 -18.75
CA ASN A 390 25.80 -11.25 -18.69
C ASN A 390 25.44 -9.86 -18.14
N ILE A 391 26.16 -8.81 -18.57
CA ILE A 391 25.66 -7.43 -18.61
C ILE A 391 25.62 -7.00 -20.09
N HIS A 392 24.51 -6.40 -20.50
CA HIS A 392 24.11 -6.14 -21.88
C HIS A 392 23.77 -4.66 -22.14
N ASN A 393 24.13 -3.76 -21.22
CA ASN A 393 23.86 -2.32 -21.27
C ASN A 393 22.38 -2.00 -21.55
N LEU A 394 21.48 -2.63 -20.79
CA LEU A 394 20.04 -2.50 -20.97
C LEU A 394 19.48 -1.23 -20.33
N TRP A 395 18.57 -0.58 -21.05
CA TRP A 395 17.82 0.59 -20.62
C TRP A 395 16.32 0.33 -20.83
N ILE A 396 15.49 0.91 -19.97
CA ILE A 396 14.04 0.89 -20.09
C ILE A 396 13.55 2.32 -20.34
N ILE A 397 12.85 2.48 -21.46
CA ILE A 397 12.34 3.75 -21.96
C ILE A 397 10.85 3.75 -21.64
N LYS A 398 10.39 4.82 -20.98
CA LYS A 398 9.01 5.02 -20.55
C LYS A 398 8.58 6.44 -20.96
N PRO A 399 7.33 6.69 -21.40
CA PRO A 399 6.80 8.05 -21.45
C PRO A 399 6.81 8.67 -20.04
N GLY A 400 7.12 9.96 -19.92
CA GLY A 400 7.23 10.65 -18.64
C GLY A 400 5.88 10.80 -17.94
N GLU A 401 4.86 11.14 -18.72
CA GLU A 401 3.47 11.39 -18.33
C GLU A 401 2.69 10.06 -18.14
N ASN A 402 1.35 10.13 -18.14
CA ASN A 402 0.39 9.09 -17.68
C ASN A 402 0.31 7.77 -18.49
N SER A 403 1.46 7.19 -18.83
CA SER A 403 1.65 5.83 -19.34
C SER A 403 1.32 4.77 -18.27
N ASN A 404 0.03 4.55 -18.08
CA ASN A 404 -0.53 3.49 -17.24
C ASN A 404 -0.43 2.11 -17.92
N ARG A 405 -0.64 1.03 -17.15
CA ARG A 405 -0.77 -0.36 -17.64
C ARG A 405 0.43 -0.93 -18.42
N GLY A 406 1.56 -0.22 -18.46
CA GLY A 406 2.78 -0.62 -19.18
C GLY A 406 2.81 -0.26 -20.67
N GLN A 407 1.87 0.57 -21.15
CA GLN A 407 1.86 1.04 -22.54
C GLN A 407 3.04 1.99 -22.82
N GLY A 408 3.60 1.93 -24.03
CA GLY A 408 4.76 2.72 -24.45
C GLY A 408 6.10 2.32 -23.85
N ILE A 409 6.15 1.31 -22.97
CA ILE A 409 7.40 0.85 -22.34
C ILE A 409 8.19 -0.04 -23.30
N SER A 410 9.48 0.28 -23.50
CA SER A 410 10.43 -0.51 -24.29
C SER A 410 11.69 -0.83 -23.50
N VAL A 411 12.25 -2.04 -23.66
CA VAL A 411 13.57 -2.41 -23.13
C VAL A 411 14.56 -2.51 -24.30
N CYS A 412 15.66 -1.75 -24.23
CA CYS A 412 16.58 -1.54 -25.34
C CYS A 412 18.05 -1.66 -24.89
N ASN A 413 18.90 -2.16 -25.78
CA ASN A 413 20.37 -2.20 -25.64
C ASN A 413 21.10 -1.55 -26.83
N ASN A 414 20.39 -0.79 -27.66
CA ASN A 414 20.92 -0.21 -28.90
C ASN A 414 20.59 1.29 -28.96
N LEU A 415 21.62 2.14 -29.03
CA LEU A 415 21.45 3.59 -29.02
C LEU A 415 20.59 4.12 -30.20
N LEU A 416 20.63 3.49 -31.38
CA LEU A 416 19.81 3.88 -32.53
C LEU A 416 18.31 3.58 -32.29
N GLN A 417 18.00 2.47 -31.61
CA GLN A 417 16.62 2.17 -31.20
C GLN A 417 16.12 3.20 -30.18
N ILE A 418 16.97 3.57 -29.21
CA ILE A 418 16.62 4.55 -28.16
C ILE A 418 16.42 5.94 -28.78
N LYS A 419 17.32 6.37 -29.68
CA LYS A 419 17.17 7.58 -30.51
C LYS A 419 15.83 7.59 -31.24
N SER A 420 15.52 6.50 -31.96
CA SER A 420 14.25 6.39 -32.71
C SER A 420 13.03 6.50 -31.80
N LEU A 421 13.06 5.97 -30.58
CA LEU A 421 11.94 6.09 -29.63
C LEU A 421 11.73 7.54 -29.16
N VAL A 422 12.79 8.24 -28.73
CA VAL A 422 12.66 9.61 -28.20
C VAL A 422 12.56 10.71 -29.27
N SER A 423 12.95 10.41 -30.51
CA SER A 423 12.81 11.31 -31.67
C SER A 423 11.50 11.07 -32.45
N THR A 424 10.62 10.17 -31.99
CA THR A 424 9.33 9.91 -32.65
C THR A 424 8.32 11.01 -32.33
N SER A 425 8.06 11.90 -33.31
CA SER A 425 7.10 13.00 -33.22
C SER A 425 5.63 12.58 -33.04
N ALA A 426 5.31 11.28 -33.14
CA ALA A 426 3.95 10.76 -32.94
C ALA A 426 3.44 10.84 -31.48
N TYR A 427 4.25 11.32 -30.53
CA TYR A 427 3.88 11.53 -29.13
C TYR A 427 3.57 13.00 -28.76
N GLY A 428 3.74 13.96 -29.69
CA GLY A 428 3.52 15.39 -29.40
C GLY A 428 4.53 15.95 -28.39
N ASP A 429 4.09 16.86 -27.52
CA ASP A 429 4.92 17.50 -26.48
C ASP A 429 5.24 16.60 -25.27
N LYS A 430 4.95 15.29 -25.36
CA LYS A 430 5.16 14.33 -24.26
C LYS A 430 6.64 13.98 -24.12
N THR A 431 7.10 13.89 -22.87
CA THR A 431 8.51 13.69 -22.53
C THR A 431 8.83 12.21 -22.30
N PHE A 432 10.12 11.87 -22.19
CA PHE A 432 10.57 10.50 -21.97
C PHE A 432 11.47 10.35 -20.74
N ILE A 433 11.38 9.20 -20.11
CA ILE A 433 12.25 8.73 -19.04
C ILE A 433 13.11 7.58 -19.59
N ILE A 434 14.41 7.83 -19.75
CA ILE A 434 15.41 6.81 -20.06
C ILE A 434 16.03 6.35 -18.74
N GLN A 435 15.76 5.11 -18.34
CA GLN A 435 16.14 4.59 -17.02
C GLN A 435 16.99 3.32 -17.16
N LYS A 436 18.04 3.17 -16.34
CA LYS A 436 18.93 2.00 -16.39
C LYS A 436 18.15 0.76 -15.97
N TYR A 437 18.14 -0.27 -16.81
CA TYR A 437 17.47 -1.52 -16.47
C TYR A 437 18.26 -2.30 -15.43
N ILE A 438 17.54 -2.89 -14.47
CA ILE A 438 18.09 -3.80 -13.45
C ILE A 438 18.28 -5.17 -14.09
N GLU A 439 19.44 -5.39 -14.71
CA GLU A 439 19.74 -6.58 -15.53
C GLU A 439 19.94 -7.86 -14.71
N LYS A 440 20.26 -7.70 -13.41
CA LYS A 440 20.48 -8.79 -12.46
C LYS A 440 19.51 -8.64 -11.29
N PRO A 441 18.19 -8.83 -11.52
CA PRO A 441 17.18 -8.78 -10.47
C PRO A 441 17.31 -10.00 -9.55
N PHE A 442 16.65 -9.97 -8.39
CA PHE A 442 16.32 -11.19 -7.66
C PHE A 442 15.26 -11.97 -8.45
N LEU A 443 15.28 -13.30 -8.39
CA LEU A 443 14.38 -14.16 -9.17
C LEU A 443 13.69 -15.22 -8.29
N ILE A 444 12.41 -15.45 -8.54
CA ILE A 444 11.63 -16.53 -7.91
C ILE A 444 11.43 -17.62 -8.96
N HIS A 445 12.04 -18.79 -8.78
CA HIS A 445 12.08 -19.86 -9.79
C HIS A 445 12.55 -19.34 -11.18
N LYS A 446 13.62 -18.52 -11.19
CA LYS A 446 14.15 -17.76 -12.35
C LYS A 446 13.20 -16.73 -12.99
N ARG A 447 11.98 -16.53 -12.49
CA ARG A 447 11.04 -15.52 -13.01
C ARG A 447 11.26 -14.19 -12.31
N LYS A 448 11.15 -13.09 -13.07
CA LYS A 448 11.24 -11.72 -12.53
C LYS A 448 10.02 -11.42 -11.65
N PHE A 449 10.19 -10.56 -10.65
CA PHE A 449 9.08 -10.07 -9.83
C PHE A 449 9.33 -8.65 -9.32
N ASP A 450 8.27 -8.00 -8.85
CA ASP A 450 8.32 -6.76 -8.06
C ASP A 450 7.45 -6.90 -6.79
N PHE A 451 7.65 -6.01 -5.82
CA PHE A 451 6.75 -5.82 -4.67
C PHE A 451 5.78 -4.67 -4.94
N ARG A 452 4.48 -4.95 -4.82
CA ARG A 452 3.43 -3.94 -4.59
C ARG A 452 3.24 -3.76 -3.09
N CYS A 453 3.61 -2.58 -2.61
CA CYS A 453 3.33 -2.10 -1.26
C CYS A 453 2.18 -1.08 -1.30
N TYR A 454 1.49 -0.87 -0.18
CA TYR A 454 0.48 0.20 -0.06
C TYR A 454 0.92 1.25 0.95
N SER A 455 0.57 2.50 0.68
CA SER A 455 0.81 3.64 1.56
C SER A 455 -0.41 4.55 1.56
N LEU A 456 -0.63 5.25 2.67
CA LEU A 456 -1.70 6.22 2.85
C LEU A 456 -1.06 7.56 3.25
N ILE A 457 -1.36 8.63 2.52
CA ILE A 457 -1.07 10.00 2.96
C ILE A 457 -2.40 10.64 3.34
N THR A 458 -2.43 11.36 4.45
CA THR A 458 -3.61 12.07 4.96
C THR A 458 -3.24 13.52 5.22
N SER A 459 -4.11 14.45 4.83
CA SER A 459 -4.10 15.83 5.31
C SER A 459 -5.39 16.02 6.11
N ILE A 460 -5.25 16.15 7.43
CA ILE A 460 -6.39 16.28 8.36
C ILE A 460 -6.11 17.49 9.25
N ASN A 461 -6.99 18.50 9.22
CA ASN A 461 -6.81 19.77 9.94
C ASN A 461 -5.48 20.47 9.60
N GLY A 462 -5.10 20.41 8.31
CA GLY A 462 -3.81 20.91 7.80
C GLY A 462 -2.58 20.07 8.19
N VAL A 463 -2.77 18.97 8.94
CA VAL A 463 -1.68 18.08 9.37
C VAL A 463 -1.45 16.97 8.35
N ILE A 464 -0.33 17.04 7.62
CA ILE A 464 0.10 15.93 6.75
C ILE A 464 0.77 14.83 7.56
N GLN A 465 0.27 13.61 7.36
CA GLN A 465 0.78 12.37 7.93
C GLN A 465 0.90 11.30 6.82
N GLY A 466 1.92 10.46 6.93
CA GLY A 466 2.26 9.42 5.97
C GLY A 466 2.41 8.06 6.64
N TYR A 467 1.70 7.07 6.09
CA TYR A 467 1.58 5.74 6.65
C TYR A 467 2.01 4.67 5.63
N PHE A 468 2.61 3.58 6.11
CA PHE A 468 3.01 2.41 5.30
C PHE A 468 2.20 1.19 5.73
N TYR A 469 1.60 0.46 4.77
CA TYR A 469 0.87 -0.77 5.06
C TYR A 469 1.83 -1.96 5.17
N SER A 470 1.86 -2.63 6.32
CA SER A 470 2.88 -3.65 6.63
C SER A 470 2.75 -4.95 5.82
N ASP A 471 1.56 -5.25 5.30
CA ASP A 471 1.35 -6.31 4.31
C ASP A 471 1.38 -5.73 2.87
N GLY A 472 1.64 -6.59 1.90
CA GLY A 472 1.62 -6.28 0.48
C GLY A 472 1.75 -7.56 -0.33
N TYR A 473 1.98 -7.46 -1.63
CA TYR A 473 2.08 -8.64 -2.48
C TYR A 473 3.20 -8.52 -3.50
N ILE A 474 3.62 -9.66 -4.02
CA ILE A 474 4.59 -9.76 -5.10
C ILE A 474 3.85 -10.05 -6.39
N ARG A 475 4.19 -9.32 -7.47
CA ARG A 475 3.76 -9.62 -8.83
C ARG A 475 4.85 -10.39 -9.55
N THR A 476 4.57 -11.61 -9.97
CA THR A 476 5.50 -12.47 -10.69
C THR A 476 5.29 -12.38 -12.21
N ALA A 477 6.38 -12.43 -12.96
CA ALA A 477 6.35 -12.71 -14.40
C ALA A 477 5.94 -14.16 -14.64
N SER A 478 5.26 -14.43 -15.76
CA SER A 478 4.87 -15.79 -16.15
C SER A 478 6.05 -16.58 -16.77
N CYS A 479 6.98 -15.90 -17.44
CA CYS A 479 8.12 -16.50 -18.14
C CYS A 479 9.43 -16.45 -17.33
N GLU A 480 10.35 -17.39 -17.57
CA GLU A 480 11.74 -17.30 -17.07
C GLU A 480 12.42 -16.03 -17.60
N PHE A 481 13.21 -15.37 -16.75
CA PHE A 481 13.90 -14.12 -17.08
C PHE A 481 15.19 -14.35 -17.87
N SER A 482 15.36 -13.62 -18.97
CA SER A 482 16.59 -13.55 -19.75
C SER A 482 16.94 -12.10 -20.08
N ALA A 483 18.14 -11.65 -19.68
CA ALA A 483 18.67 -10.35 -20.10
C ALA A 483 19.16 -10.33 -21.57
N LYS A 484 19.04 -11.44 -22.31
CA LYS A 484 19.48 -11.57 -23.72
C LYS A 484 18.36 -11.40 -24.75
N ASP A 485 17.11 -11.61 -24.34
CA ASP A 485 15.92 -11.43 -25.18
C ASP A 485 15.14 -10.22 -24.68
N THR A 486 15.23 -9.08 -25.39
CA THR A 486 14.46 -7.87 -25.07
C THR A 486 13.07 -7.85 -25.72
N SER A 487 12.73 -8.81 -26.58
CA SER A 487 11.49 -8.81 -27.35
C SER A 487 10.28 -9.29 -26.55
N ASN A 488 10.50 -10.18 -25.59
CA ASN A 488 9.43 -10.78 -24.80
C ASN A 488 9.06 -9.93 -23.56
N ASN A 489 8.03 -9.09 -23.69
CA ASN A 489 7.52 -8.30 -22.58
C ASN A 489 7.02 -9.14 -21.38
N PHE A 490 6.61 -10.40 -21.57
CA PHE A 490 6.12 -11.26 -20.48
C PHE A 490 7.21 -11.72 -19.49
N MET A 491 8.50 -11.64 -19.85
CA MET A 491 9.61 -11.86 -18.91
C MET A 491 10.13 -10.57 -18.25
N HIS A 492 9.86 -9.40 -18.84
CA HIS A 492 10.39 -8.11 -18.37
C HIS A 492 9.40 -7.24 -17.60
N LEU A 493 8.10 -7.32 -17.91
CA LEU A 493 7.07 -6.42 -17.37
C LEU A 493 6.07 -7.22 -16.53
N THR A 494 6.11 -7.01 -15.22
CA THR A 494 5.38 -7.78 -14.20
C THR A 494 3.94 -7.29 -13.95
N ASN A 495 3.52 -6.20 -14.60
CA ASN A 495 2.20 -5.61 -14.45
C ASN A 495 1.08 -6.57 -14.91
N ASP A 496 0.09 -6.82 -14.06
CA ASP A 496 -1.10 -7.65 -14.34
C ASP A 496 -1.79 -7.33 -15.68
N ALA A 497 -1.83 -6.05 -16.07
CA ALA A 497 -2.43 -5.60 -17.32
C ALA A 497 -1.76 -6.19 -18.57
N ILE A 498 -0.49 -6.58 -18.47
CA ILE A 498 0.26 -7.33 -19.49
C ILE A 498 0.17 -8.84 -19.17
N GLN A 499 0.53 -9.23 -17.94
CA GLN A 499 0.68 -10.63 -17.55
C GLN A 499 -0.58 -11.48 -17.76
N LYS A 500 -1.78 -10.90 -17.58
CA LYS A 500 -3.07 -11.60 -17.81
C LYS A 500 -3.29 -12.09 -19.25
N HIS A 501 -2.48 -11.63 -20.21
CA HIS A 501 -2.51 -12.06 -21.61
C HIS A 501 -1.48 -13.17 -21.93
N CYS A 502 -0.72 -13.64 -20.93
CA CYS A 502 0.16 -14.80 -21.08
C CYS A 502 -0.61 -16.11 -20.82
N GLU A 503 -0.39 -17.15 -21.62
CA GLU A 503 -1.00 -18.47 -21.43
C GLU A 503 -0.61 -19.12 -20.08
N ASP A 504 0.56 -18.76 -19.54
CA ASP A 504 1.09 -19.24 -18.26
C ASP A 504 0.64 -18.40 -17.04
N TYR A 505 -0.27 -17.44 -17.20
CA TYR A 505 -0.78 -16.62 -16.10
C TYR A 505 -1.57 -17.47 -15.08
N GLY A 506 -1.22 -17.34 -13.79
CA GLY A 506 -1.82 -18.11 -12.69
C GLY A 506 -1.29 -19.55 -12.54
N LYS A 507 -0.36 -19.98 -13.41
CA LYS A 507 0.13 -21.37 -13.48
C LYS A 507 0.99 -21.80 -12.29
N PHE A 508 1.78 -20.89 -11.75
CA PHE A 508 2.73 -21.17 -10.66
C PHE A 508 2.17 -20.74 -9.30
N GLU A 509 1.43 -19.63 -9.27
CA GLU A 509 0.73 -19.11 -8.10
C GLU A 509 -0.52 -18.33 -8.52
N ASP A 510 -1.52 -18.27 -7.63
CA ASP A 510 -2.85 -17.73 -7.90
C ASP A 510 -2.81 -16.29 -8.44
N GLY A 511 -3.19 -16.12 -9.71
CA GLY A 511 -3.14 -14.83 -10.43
C GLY A 511 -1.76 -14.19 -10.55
N ASN A 512 -0.65 -14.95 -10.50
CA ASN A 512 0.72 -14.41 -10.39
C ASN A 512 0.90 -13.50 -9.16
N LYS A 513 0.43 -13.97 -7.98
CA LYS A 513 0.51 -13.26 -6.70
C LYS A 513 1.10 -14.15 -5.61
N LEU A 514 2.13 -13.66 -4.93
CA LEU A 514 2.66 -14.25 -3.69
C LEU A 514 2.51 -13.28 -2.52
N SER A 515 2.25 -13.80 -1.32
CA SER A 515 2.34 -12.98 -0.10
C SER A 515 3.79 -12.85 0.38
N TYR A 516 4.06 -11.86 1.23
CA TYR A 516 5.37 -11.74 1.91
C TYR A 516 5.72 -13.00 2.74
N LYS A 517 4.73 -13.75 3.22
CA LYS A 517 4.96 -15.01 3.95
C LYS A 517 5.39 -16.15 3.02
N ASP A 518 4.90 -16.17 1.79
CA ASP A 518 5.32 -17.14 0.76
C ASP A 518 6.71 -16.81 0.24
N PHE A 519 7.05 -15.53 0.14
CA PHE A 519 8.41 -15.09 -0.19
C PHE A 519 9.41 -15.41 0.91
N GLN A 520 9.07 -15.23 2.19
CA GLN A 520 9.96 -15.66 3.28
C GLN A 520 10.19 -17.18 3.24
N ARG A 521 9.14 -17.99 3.04
CA ARG A 521 9.27 -19.45 2.85
C ARG A 521 10.18 -19.80 1.66
N TYR A 522 10.08 -19.06 0.56
CA TYR A 522 10.96 -19.23 -0.60
C TYR A 522 12.42 -18.89 -0.27
N LEU A 523 12.68 -17.80 0.47
CA LEU A 523 14.02 -17.47 0.95
C LEU A 523 14.57 -18.53 1.90
N ASP A 524 13.76 -18.99 2.86
CA ASP A 524 14.14 -20.01 3.85
C ASP A 524 14.51 -21.35 3.21
N PHE A 525 13.86 -21.73 2.10
CA PHE A 525 14.07 -23.01 1.42
C PHE A 525 15.07 -22.96 0.25
N HIS A 526 15.08 -21.87 -0.53
CA HIS A 526 15.90 -21.75 -1.76
C HIS A 526 17.07 -20.76 -1.67
N CYS A 527 17.21 -20.02 -0.57
CA CYS A 527 18.28 -19.02 -0.36
C CYS A 527 18.84 -19.06 1.08
N SER A 528 18.71 -20.19 1.78
CA SER A 528 19.09 -20.38 3.19
C SER A 528 20.54 -19.98 3.49
N GLU A 529 21.45 -20.28 2.55
CA GLU A 529 22.88 -20.00 2.58
C GLU A 529 23.18 -18.50 2.51
N ARG A 530 22.27 -17.70 1.94
CA ARG A 530 22.35 -16.24 1.87
C ARG A 530 21.84 -15.55 3.13
N LYS A 531 21.09 -16.27 3.98
CA LYS A 531 20.54 -15.81 5.28
C LYS A 531 19.67 -14.55 5.20
N ILE A 532 19.05 -14.27 4.04
CA ILE A 532 18.21 -13.09 3.84
C ILE A 532 16.84 -13.30 4.51
N ASN A 533 16.43 -12.36 5.34
CA ASN A 533 15.10 -12.28 5.91
C ASN A 533 14.36 -11.05 5.37
N PHE A 534 13.23 -11.27 4.69
CA PHE A 534 12.44 -10.18 4.09
C PHE A 534 12.00 -9.14 5.13
N ILE A 535 11.56 -9.56 6.32
CA ILE A 535 11.03 -8.66 7.35
C ILE A 535 12.14 -7.82 8.01
N LYS A 536 13.35 -8.36 8.16
CA LYS A 536 14.48 -7.68 8.83
C LYS A 536 15.39 -6.90 7.87
N ASP A 537 15.57 -7.37 6.64
CA ASP A 537 16.63 -6.88 5.76
C ASP A 537 16.05 -6.11 4.55
N VAL A 538 14.88 -6.50 4.05
CA VAL A 538 14.29 -5.94 2.81
C VAL A 538 13.18 -4.93 3.11
N LEU A 539 12.24 -5.28 3.99
CA LEU A 539 11.10 -4.43 4.35
C LEU A 539 11.52 -3.09 4.99
N PRO A 540 12.61 -2.98 5.78
CA PRO A 540 13.08 -1.69 6.26
C PRO A 540 13.65 -0.78 5.16
N GLN A 541 14.28 -1.34 4.11
CA GLN A 541 14.71 -0.56 2.94
C GLN A 541 13.49 0.01 2.19
N ILE A 542 12.47 -0.83 1.98
CA ILE A 542 11.17 -0.44 1.40
C ILE A 542 10.56 0.73 2.20
N LYS A 543 10.47 0.60 3.53
CA LYS A 543 9.92 1.64 4.42
C LYS A 543 10.74 2.93 4.39
N LYS A 544 12.08 2.87 4.39
CA LYS A 544 12.95 4.05 4.26
C LYS A 544 12.63 4.78 2.95
N LEU A 545 12.56 4.07 1.84
CA LEU A 545 12.27 4.66 0.53
C LEU A 545 10.88 5.31 0.47
N THR A 546 9.84 4.71 1.07
CA THR A 546 8.51 5.34 1.18
C THR A 546 8.50 6.57 2.11
N LYS A 547 9.36 6.61 3.14
CA LYS A 547 9.53 7.81 3.98
C LYS A 547 10.31 8.91 3.26
N ASP A 548 11.34 8.55 2.50
CA ASP A 548 12.15 9.46 1.69
C ASP A 548 11.32 10.09 0.56
N THR A 549 10.37 9.37 -0.07
CA THR A 549 9.43 9.97 -1.03
C THR A 549 8.45 10.95 -0.39
N MET A 550 7.99 10.68 0.84
CA MET A 550 7.14 11.64 1.57
C MET A 550 7.93 12.90 1.95
N LYS A 551 9.17 12.75 2.43
CA LYS A 551 10.10 13.86 2.68
C LYS A 551 10.36 14.67 1.39
N SER A 552 10.62 14.02 0.25
CA SER A 552 10.98 14.69 -1.01
C SER A 552 9.83 15.49 -1.66
N VAL A 553 8.57 15.16 -1.38
CA VAL A 553 7.40 15.87 -1.90
C VAL A 553 6.69 16.75 -0.85
N TYR A 554 7.17 16.86 0.38
CA TYR A 554 6.46 17.55 1.49
C TYR A 554 6.03 19.00 1.18
N PHE A 555 6.83 19.77 0.45
CA PHE A 555 6.50 21.14 0.03
C PHE A 555 5.67 21.23 -1.25
N LYS A 556 5.48 20.10 -1.94
CA LYS A 556 4.94 20.01 -3.30
C LYS A 556 3.61 19.28 -3.38
N ILE A 557 3.36 18.30 -2.52
CA ILE A 557 2.04 17.66 -2.35
C ILE A 557 1.22 18.49 -1.36
N ASP A 558 -0.06 18.69 -1.68
CA ASP A 558 -1.02 19.45 -0.87
C ASP A 558 -0.43 20.76 -0.30
N PRO A 559 0.14 21.65 -1.13
CA PRO A 559 0.94 22.79 -0.67
C PRO A 559 0.13 23.74 0.21
N ASN A 560 -1.15 23.90 -0.10
CA ASN A 560 -2.11 24.74 0.63
C ASN A 560 -2.79 24.02 1.84
N ARG A 561 -2.33 22.81 2.17
CA ARG A 561 -2.72 22.00 3.33
C ARG A 561 -4.24 21.80 3.46
N LYS A 562 -4.91 21.37 2.38
CA LYS A 562 -6.36 21.18 2.31
C LYS A 562 -6.90 20.36 3.49
N LEU A 563 -7.90 20.88 4.20
CA LEU A 563 -8.21 20.42 5.56
C LEU A 563 -8.51 18.92 5.71
N HIS A 564 -9.10 18.26 4.71
CA HIS A 564 -9.62 16.90 4.84
C HIS A 564 -9.43 16.09 3.55
N CYS A 565 -8.19 15.73 3.27
CA CYS A 565 -7.80 14.89 2.14
C CYS A 565 -7.17 13.57 2.63
N MET A 566 -7.38 12.50 1.88
CA MET A 566 -6.64 11.24 2.07
C MET A 566 -6.39 10.56 0.74
N GLU A 567 -5.24 9.96 0.50
CA GLU A 567 -5.03 9.16 -0.71
C GLU A 567 -4.20 7.91 -0.44
N VAL A 568 -4.64 6.79 -1.00
CA VAL A 568 -3.94 5.50 -0.98
C VAL A 568 -3.12 5.36 -2.25
N PHE A 569 -1.82 5.16 -2.08
CA PHE A 569 -0.84 4.99 -3.14
C PHE A 569 -0.34 3.56 -3.20
N GLY A 570 -0.11 3.03 -4.41
CA GLY A 570 0.58 1.77 -4.63
C GLY A 570 2.04 2.03 -4.97
N TYR A 571 2.95 1.59 -4.11
CA TYR A 571 4.39 1.70 -4.33
C TYR A 571 4.93 0.42 -4.96
N ASP A 572 5.80 0.57 -5.96
CA ASP A 572 6.34 -0.53 -6.76
C ASP A 572 7.87 -0.60 -6.61
N PHE A 573 8.37 -1.70 -6.06
CA PHE A 573 9.79 -1.90 -5.76
C PHE A 573 10.37 -3.15 -6.44
N MET A 574 11.60 -3.04 -6.96
CA MET A 574 12.38 -4.18 -7.41
C MET A 574 13.40 -4.59 -6.33
N LEU A 575 13.65 -5.90 -6.22
CA LEU A 575 14.82 -6.43 -5.50
C LEU A 575 15.89 -6.80 -6.53
N ASP A 576 17.15 -6.41 -6.30
CA ASP A 576 18.26 -6.88 -7.13
C ASP A 576 18.89 -8.18 -6.60
N LYS A 577 19.80 -8.78 -7.38
CA LYS A 577 20.48 -10.03 -7.03
C LYS A 577 21.24 -9.96 -5.70
N ASN A 578 21.58 -8.78 -5.19
CA ASN A 578 22.30 -8.57 -3.93
C ASN A 578 21.35 -8.32 -2.74
N ALA A 579 20.03 -8.31 -2.97
CA ALA A 579 19.00 -7.91 -2.02
C ALA A 579 18.98 -6.41 -1.64
N LYS A 580 19.53 -5.55 -2.52
CA LYS A 580 19.26 -4.11 -2.48
C LYS A 580 17.89 -3.82 -3.10
N VAL A 581 17.10 -2.98 -2.44
CA VAL A 581 15.78 -2.52 -2.90
C VAL A 581 15.94 -1.29 -3.78
N TRP A 582 15.16 -1.23 -4.85
CA TRP A 582 15.10 -0.12 -5.80
C TRP A 582 13.65 0.34 -5.96
N LEU A 583 13.39 1.63 -5.74
CA LEU A 583 12.09 2.24 -6.02
C LEU A 583 11.90 2.45 -7.54
N ILE A 584 10.76 2.01 -8.09
CA ILE A 584 10.52 2.04 -9.54
C ILE A 584 9.43 3.03 -9.95
N GLU A 585 8.28 3.01 -9.26
CA GLU A 585 7.15 3.92 -9.50
C GLU A 585 6.23 4.00 -8.26
N VAL A 586 5.43 5.05 -8.19
CA VAL A 586 4.35 5.22 -7.22
C VAL A 586 3.06 5.53 -7.99
N ASN A 587 2.00 4.79 -7.71
CA ASN A 587 0.75 4.83 -8.47
C ASN A 587 -0.37 5.50 -7.65
N THR A 588 -0.93 6.61 -8.15
CA THR A 588 -2.28 7.09 -7.75
C THR A 588 -3.33 6.12 -8.29
N ASN A 589 -4.46 5.98 -7.59
CA ASN A 589 -5.49 4.97 -7.88
C ASN A 589 -4.89 3.57 -8.15
N PRO A 590 -4.14 3.00 -7.18
CA PRO A 590 -3.51 1.70 -7.37
C PRO A 590 -4.56 0.64 -7.67
N CYS A 591 -4.18 -0.40 -8.41
CA CYS A 591 -5.08 -1.49 -8.74
C CYS A 591 -5.64 -2.14 -7.45
N LEU A 592 -6.96 -2.05 -7.27
CA LEU A 592 -7.71 -2.64 -6.16
C LEU A 592 -8.52 -3.88 -6.62
N GLU A 593 -8.13 -4.50 -7.73
CA GLU A 593 -8.80 -5.68 -8.28
C GLU A 593 -8.50 -6.91 -7.41
N LEU A 594 -9.55 -7.68 -7.09
CA LEU A 594 -9.46 -8.86 -6.22
C LEU A 594 -9.09 -10.10 -7.04
N SER A 595 -8.03 -10.02 -7.86
CA SER A 595 -7.69 -10.98 -8.91
C SER A 595 -7.09 -12.31 -8.42
N SER A 596 -6.86 -12.45 -7.11
CA SER A 596 -6.48 -13.70 -6.45
C SER A 596 -7.11 -13.80 -5.05
N ASN A 597 -7.13 -15.01 -4.49
CA ASN A 597 -7.68 -15.28 -3.16
C ASN A 597 -6.97 -14.44 -2.08
N TYR A 598 -5.66 -14.22 -2.20
CA TYR A 598 -4.91 -13.38 -1.26
C TYR A 598 -5.32 -11.90 -1.38
N LEU A 599 -5.44 -11.37 -2.60
CA LEU A 599 -5.88 -9.99 -2.83
C LEU A 599 -7.31 -9.74 -2.33
N SER A 600 -8.18 -10.75 -2.42
CA SER A 600 -9.56 -10.69 -1.90
C SER A 600 -9.67 -10.45 -0.39
N ILE A 601 -8.58 -10.72 0.36
CA ILE A 601 -8.46 -10.46 1.80
C ILE A 601 -7.65 -9.18 2.05
N LEU A 602 -6.50 -9.05 1.39
CA LEU A 602 -5.54 -7.96 1.59
C LEU A 602 -6.15 -6.58 1.29
N ILE A 603 -6.78 -6.44 0.11
CA ILE A 603 -7.21 -5.13 -0.41
C ILE A 603 -8.39 -4.56 0.40
N PRO A 604 -9.46 -5.33 0.73
CA PRO A 604 -10.53 -4.82 1.58
C PRO A 604 -10.04 -4.46 2.99
N ALA A 605 -9.14 -5.25 3.59
CA ALA A 605 -8.59 -4.95 4.91
C ALA A 605 -7.72 -3.68 4.92
N MET A 606 -6.97 -3.43 3.85
CA MET A 606 -6.15 -2.23 3.68
C MET A 606 -7.01 -0.96 3.57
N ILE A 607 -8.04 -0.96 2.74
CA ILE A 607 -8.97 0.19 2.63
C ILE A 607 -9.75 0.39 3.95
N GLU A 608 -10.17 -0.68 4.61
CA GLU A 608 -10.88 -0.61 5.89
C GLU A 608 -9.98 -0.07 7.02
N ASN A 609 -8.69 -0.43 7.05
CA ASN A 609 -7.71 0.21 7.94
C ASN A 609 -7.52 1.70 7.60
N ALA A 610 -7.53 2.08 6.32
CA ALA A 610 -7.42 3.48 5.92
C ALA A 610 -8.62 4.30 6.43
N PHE A 611 -9.85 3.78 6.27
CA PHE A 611 -11.06 4.42 6.80
C PHE A 611 -11.08 4.53 8.33
N LYS A 612 -10.45 3.59 9.06
CA LYS A 612 -10.25 3.72 10.51
C LYS A 612 -9.28 4.86 10.88
N ILE A 613 -8.34 5.23 10.00
CA ILE A 613 -7.42 6.36 10.20
C ILE A 613 -8.07 7.69 9.74
N THR A 614 -8.88 7.68 8.68
CA THR A 614 -9.35 8.92 8.03
C THR A 614 -10.80 9.27 8.34
N LEU A 615 -11.71 8.31 8.16
CA LEU A 615 -13.15 8.54 8.31
C LEU A 615 -13.59 8.44 9.76
N ASP A 616 -13.34 7.30 10.41
CA ASP A 616 -13.92 7.01 11.73
C ASP A 616 -13.49 8.00 12.86
N PRO A 617 -12.34 8.72 12.80
CA PRO A 617 -12.02 9.77 13.76
C PRO A 617 -12.78 11.09 13.55
N LEU A 618 -13.04 11.46 12.28
CA LEU A 618 -13.83 12.65 11.91
C LEU A 618 -15.35 12.38 11.96
N PHE A 619 -15.77 11.18 11.58
CA PHE A 619 -17.16 10.75 11.37
C PHE A 619 -17.49 9.52 12.22
N PRO A 620 -17.33 9.62 13.56
CA PRO A 620 -17.44 8.47 14.46
C PRO A 620 -18.86 7.89 14.50
N PRO A 621 -19.00 6.60 14.85
CA PRO A 621 -20.31 5.98 15.00
C PRO A 621 -21.17 6.71 16.04
N PRO A 622 -22.50 6.78 15.84
CA PRO A 622 -23.42 7.32 16.84
C PRO A 622 -23.42 6.46 18.10
N PHE A 623 -23.71 7.07 19.24
CA PHE A 623 -23.66 6.42 20.55
C PHE A 623 -24.40 5.08 20.59
N GLY A 624 -23.73 4.02 21.07
CA GLY A 624 -24.25 2.66 21.12
C GLY A 624 -24.06 1.84 19.84
N LYS A 625 -23.60 2.43 18.73
CA LYS A 625 -23.05 1.69 17.58
C LYS A 625 -21.53 1.57 17.68
N VAL A 626 -21.02 0.50 17.07
CA VAL A 626 -19.60 0.14 16.94
C VAL A 626 -19.44 -0.46 15.53
N SER A 627 -18.26 -0.38 14.92
CA SER A 627 -17.92 -1.29 13.83
C SER A 627 -17.87 -2.74 14.33
N ASP A 628 -18.61 -3.64 13.67
CA ASP A 628 -18.70 -5.03 14.13
C ASP A 628 -17.36 -5.78 14.10
N MET A 629 -16.42 -5.35 13.25
CA MET A 629 -15.14 -6.01 13.04
C MET A 629 -13.97 -5.27 13.72
N LEU A 630 -13.45 -5.88 14.79
CA LEU A 630 -12.14 -5.58 15.36
C LEU A 630 -11.04 -6.14 14.44
N ILE A 631 -10.80 -5.43 13.34
CA ILE A 631 -9.74 -5.69 12.37
C ILE A 631 -8.43 -5.10 12.90
N GLU A 632 -7.39 -5.92 12.93
CA GLU A 632 -5.98 -5.55 13.12
C GLU A 632 -5.61 -4.35 12.24
N ASN A 633 -5.06 -3.29 12.81
CA ASN A 633 -4.45 -2.23 12.03
C ASN A 633 -3.06 -2.68 11.53
N LYS A 634 -2.81 -2.48 10.23
CA LYS A 634 -1.52 -2.76 9.59
C LYS A 634 -0.83 -1.54 8.99
N PHE A 635 -1.40 -0.34 9.14
CA PHE A 635 -0.66 0.88 8.85
C PHE A 635 0.30 1.21 9.99
N GLU A 636 1.54 1.48 9.63
CA GLU A 636 2.58 2.05 10.47
C GLU A 636 2.73 3.53 10.13
N LEU A 637 2.73 4.42 11.12
CA LEU A 637 3.01 5.84 10.89
C LEU A 637 4.51 5.99 10.61
N ILE A 638 4.88 6.49 9.44
CA ILE A 638 6.30 6.61 9.02
C ILE A 638 6.73 8.06 8.79
N PHE A 639 5.79 8.99 8.66
CA PHE A 639 6.04 10.42 8.45
C PHE A 639 4.95 11.25 9.12
N HIS A 640 5.32 12.34 9.77
CA HIS A 640 4.40 13.33 10.33
C HIS A 640 5.06 14.71 10.26
N GLN A 641 4.35 15.74 9.78
CA GLN A 641 5.01 17.02 9.47
C GLN A 641 5.67 17.68 10.69
N ALA A 642 4.99 17.69 11.85
CA ALA A 642 5.50 18.26 13.09
C ALA A 642 6.62 17.43 13.79
N THR A 643 7.18 16.43 13.11
CA THR A 643 8.38 15.68 13.56
C THR A 643 9.36 15.53 12.41
N ASP A 644 8.97 14.85 11.34
CA ASP A 644 9.87 14.39 10.28
C ASP A 644 10.15 15.47 9.24
N ALA A 645 9.19 16.36 9.00
CA ALA A 645 9.44 17.53 8.15
C ALA A 645 10.24 18.59 8.91
N GLU A 646 9.91 18.88 10.17
CA GLU A 646 10.73 19.75 11.02
C GLU A 646 12.18 19.26 11.16
N GLU A 647 12.39 17.97 11.44
CA GLU A 647 13.72 17.34 11.46
C GLU A 647 14.47 17.58 10.14
N MET A 648 13.84 17.26 9.00
CA MET A 648 14.42 17.45 7.67
C MET A 648 14.74 18.93 7.37
N ILE A 649 13.87 19.86 7.75
CA ILE A 649 14.08 21.30 7.53
C ILE A 649 15.29 21.79 8.32
N ASN A 650 15.38 21.39 9.60
CA ASN A 650 16.51 21.72 10.46
C ASN A 650 17.83 21.08 9.99
N GLU A 651 17.79 19.87 9.45
CA GLU A 651 18.96 19.19 8.87
C GLU A 651 19.41 19.86 7.55
N LEU A 652 18.47 20.21 6.67
CA LEU A 652 18.78 20.81 5.38
C LEU A 652 19.27 22.27 5.48
N GLY A 653 18.68 23.08 6.36
CA GLY A 653 18.88 24.53 6.37
C GLY A 653 18.47 25.14 5.03
N ASP A 654 19.26 26.10 4.52
CA ASP A 654 19.02 26.78 3.24
C ASP A 654 18.86 25.82 2.03
N ARG A 655 19.37 24.59 2.13
CA ARG A 655 19.19 23.53 1.12
C ARG A 655 17.73 23.11 0.94
N VAL A 656 16.84 23.45 1.88
CA VAL A 656 15.40 23.20 1.79
C VAL A 656 14.77 23.86 0.56
N ASN A 657 15.35 24.96 0.06
CA ASN A 657 14.88 25.66 -1.13
C ASN A 657 14.85 24.72 -2.37
N MET A 658 15.80 23.78 -2.46
CA MET A 658 15.85 22.76 -3.53
C MET A 658 14.63 21.81 -3.54
N LEU A 659 13.93 21.68 -2.41
CA LEU A 659 12.67 20.94 -2.31
C LEU A 659 11.45 21.82 -2.64
N GLN A 660 11.56 23.14 -2.47
CA GLN A 660 10.49 24.11 -2.71
C GLN A 660 10.43 24.58 -4.18
N GLU A 661 11.57 24.60 -4.89
CA GLU A 661 11.65 24.92 -6.33
C GLU A 661 10.60 24.16 -7.16
N GLU A 662 9.66 24.87 -7.79
CA GLU A 662 8.65 24.27 -8.65
C GLU A 662 9.27 23.62 -9.88
N ASN A 663 9.32 22.29 -9.88
CA ASN A 663 9.61 21.51 -11.08
C ASN A 663 8.45 21.71 -12.07
N GLN A 664 8.72 22.17 -13.29
CA GLN A 664 7.71 22.36 -14.34
C GLN A 664 7.02 21.04 -14.73
N ILE A 665 5.93 20.74 -14.03
CA ILE A 665 5.04 19.60 -14.22
C ILE A 665 3.66 20.19 -14.28
N SER A 666 3.16 20.39 -15.49
CA SER A 666 1.84 20.99 -15.70
C SER A 666 0.77 20.07 -15.12
N GLU A 667 -0.29 20.64 -14.55
CA GLU A 667 -1.45 19.85 -14.14
C GLU A 667 -2.28 19.33 -15.32
N GLU A 668 -1.89 19.65 -16.56
CA GLU A 668 -2.53 19.24 -17.81
C GLU A 668 -1.89 17.95 -18.37
N GLU A 669 -0.67 17.60 -17.93
CA GLU A 669 -0.03 16.29 -18.18
C GLU A 669 -0.82 15.12 -17.55
N GLU A 670 -1.70 15.41 -16.58
CA GLU A 670 -2.78 14.48 -16.23
C GLU A 670 -3.91 14.56 -17.24
N GLU A 671 -3.76 13.80 -18.33
CA GLU A 671 -4.87 13.48 -19.22
C GLU A 671 -6.07 12.99 -18.39
N LEU A 672 -7.09 13.84 -18.33
CA LEU A 672 -8.40 13.57 -17.76
C LEU A 672 -9.03 12.46 -18.60
N PHE A 673 -8.76 11.20 -18.25
CA PHE A 673 -9.53 10.06 -18.74
C PHE A 673 -10.99 10.31 -18.37
N SER A 674 -11.76 10.75 -19.35
CA SER A 674 -13.17 11.03 -19.19
C SER A 674 -13.90 9.72 -18.88
N ASP A 675 -15.11 9.82 -18.34
CA ASP A 675 -15.97 8.65 -18.18
C ASP A 675 -16.30 7.97 -19.53
N GLU A 676 -16.08 8.64 -20.67
CA GLU A 676 -16.38 8.15 -22.02
C GLU A 676 -15.21 7.34 -22.62
N ASP A 677 -13.95 7.72 -22.34
CA ASP A 677 -12.74 7.03 -22.82
C ASP A 677 -12.67 5.56 -22.38
N PHE A 678 -13.36 5.20 -21.30
CA PHE A 678 -13.38 3.86 -20.74
C PHE A 678 -14.31 2.90 -21.51
N ASP A 679 -15.39 3.39 -22.11
CA ASP A 679 -16.44 2.53 -22.69
C ASP A 679 -16.07 2.00 -24.09
N MET A 680 -15.25 2.77 -24.84
CA MET A 680 -14.58 2.30 -26.05
C MET A 680 -13.49 1.23 -25.78
N GLY A 681 -13.02 1.11 -24.53
CA GLY A 681 -11.98 0.17 -24.12
C GLY A 681 -12.48 -1.19 -23.62
N LEU A 682 -13.81 -1.39 -23.50
CA LEU A 682 -14.43 -2.64 -23.02
C LEU A 682 -15.21 -3.39 -24.11
N ASN A 683 -15.36 -2.79 -25.29
CA ASN A 683 -16.15 -3.33 -26.42
C ASN A 683 -15.28 -3.74 -27.64
N LYS A 684 -14.01 -4.11 -27.41
CA LYS A 684 -13.06 -4.60 -28.43
C LYS A 684 -12.16 -5.71 -27.87
#